data_AF-A0A2A4Y679-F1
#
_entry.id   AF-A0A2A4Y679-F1
#
_cell.length_a   1.000
_cell.length_b   1.000
_cell.length_c   1.000
_cell.angle_alpha   90.00
_cell.angle_beta   90.00
_cell.angle_gamma   90.00
#
_symmetry.space_group_name_H-M   'P 1'
#
loop_
_entity.id
_entity.type
_entity.pdbx_description
1 polymer ?
#
loop_
_entity_poly.entity_id
_entity_poly.type
_entity_poly.pdbx_seq_one_letter_code
_entity_poly.pdbx_strand_id
1 'polypeptide(L)'
;MLNKKYLLVLLFATIIFVGTASNVSAATIYTNSSTGNDTTGDGTSGAPYKTFHKAYTEASTNDIIDVTGVFDWTNADEAGDSSTTGYTLSKNLTINGQGAATTFIQSAATTNTADRRVFTVPLANTVTIQNIGIRYGKISSGDGGGIHVSGILTLDGVYVFSNISAAGFGGGVDVRGSALIQNSTIEGNSAYSGGGGLNRNYYSGSGGTPGASDVMDVLNSTITDNAVTRPTAAYREGGGIYFRRGGGSITNSTVYNNVVTNGPSASTHGVGTGEASIVVLLKNSIIAGNALGVSGGDIGMRSTSNGTYTDNGGNIIGRLGYSVSLTATTTTWIDATAYNLAVDGTYVLQDGGSTSGQIYINSNLETNSSVNGTQTHSITNPNSIAINNAITGVNGSISVPSTDQRTVSRGGTPDIGAYEYETDVVNPTALYFNPADNATSVGVNANFEIAFTEDVATSTGNIILYKTSDDSTIETIDVTGSKVTASSTTAFIINPSATLDGETEYYFFIDATAVDDISGNSYSGITASTTWSFTTADISNPVVSTLSPSDDATAVSIDSNFVVTFSENVATSTGNILLRKESDDSVIETFDVSSSVLITGSGTTYTINPTSDLAYDTSYYVQIASTVFDDTAGNSYAGISDTTSWSFTAADTPVCPNIAHTATYNSYPTCGIATCSSGYNLSGSQCVASAGNGMIFSGPMSSLIDYVAPRMQIVYPDGRVVYLDDVTDAEIVVDKKETSVTEVQVSTSVYISMDSFPRDLELGSTGEDVKSLQKYLNAHGFVLALNGAGSIGGETEFFGSLTKKALIKFQNTYQEEILTPINLVSGTGYFGRMTIDFIGKM
;
A
#
# COMPACT_ATOMS: atom_id res chain seq x y z
N MET A 1 4.25 47.50 46.30
CA MET A 1 5.69 47.86 46.24
C MET A 1 6.46 46.65 45.75
N LEU A 2 7.51 46.85 44.94
CA LEU A 2 8.32 45.78 44.35
C LEU A 2 8.91 44.84 45.41
N ASN A 3 9.04 43.56 45.09
CA ASN A 3 10.19 42.80 45.59
C ASN A 3 10.74 41.82 44.54
N LYS A 4 11.91 42.17 44.02
CA LYS A 4 12.66 41.39 43.01
C LYS A 4 13.25 40.13 43.68
N LYS A 5 12.54 39.00 43.66
CA LYS A 5 13.09 37.69 44.06
C LYS A 5 12.70 36.48 43.19
N TYR A 6 11.81 36.64 42.21
CA TYR A 6 11.41 35.55 41.29
C TYR A 6 12.06 35.69 39.91
N LEU A 7 13.39 35.70 39.89
CA LEU A 7 14.19 35.64 38.65
C LEU A 7 15.45 34.80 38.87
N LEU A 8 15.29 33.58 39.41
CA LEU A 8 16.37 32.61 39.57
C LEU A 8 15.90 31.15 39.72
N VAL A 9 14.87 30.73 38.98
CA VAL A 9 14.41 29.32 38.92
C VAL A 9 14.12 28.90 37.47
N LEU A 10 14.98 29.28 36.53
CA LEU A 10 14.97 28.76 35.16
C LEU A 10 16.40 28.44 34.67
N LEU A 11 17.27 28.00 35.60
CA LEU A 11 18.64 27.61 35.32
C LEU A 11 19.10 26.49 36.28
N PHE A 12 18.43 25.34 36.23
CA PHE A 12 18.83 24.12 36.94
C PHE A 12 18.94 22.91 36.00
N ALA A 13 19.63 23.13 34.89
CA ALA A 13 20.21 22.06 34.05
C ALA A 13 21.71 22.29 33.79
N THR A 14 22.39 23.04 34.67
CA THR A 14 23.87 23.08 34.77
C THR A 14 24.30 23.78 36.05
N ILE A 15 24.59 23.02 37.11
CA ILE A 15 25.51 23.48 38.17
C ILE A 15 26.71 22.55 38.18
N ILE A 16 27.83 23.09 37.69
CA ILE A 16 29.14 22.46 37.78
C ILE A 16 29.52 22.41 39.26
N PHE A 17 29.64 21.21 39.80
CA PHE A 17 30.25 21.00 41.10
C PHE A 17 31.75 21.29 40.95
N VAL A 18 32.25 22.41 41.50
CA VAL A 18 33.68 22.74 41.49
C VAL A 18 34.42 21.95 42.59
N GLY A 19 34.34 20.63 42.48
CA GLY A 19 35.43 19.73 42.81
C GLY A 19 36.16 19.36 41.53
N THR A 20 37.40 18.89 41.61
CA THR A 20 38.16 18.43 40.43
C THR A 20 37.63 17.08 39.94
N ALA A 21 36.43 17.08 39.35
CA ALA A 21 35.88 15.96 38.63
C ALA A 21 36.48 15.94 37.22
N SER A 22 37.12 14.82 36.85
CA SER A 22 37.54 14.58 35.49
C SER A 22 36.32 14.63 34.57
N ASN A 23 36.35 15.50 33.55
CA ASN A 23 35.32 15.54 32.50
C ASN A 23 35.45 14.29 31.61
N VAL A 24 34.99 13.14 32.13
CA VAL A 24 34.74 11.94 31.33
C VAL A 24 33.37 12.13 30.69
N SER A 25 33.30 12.02 29.37
CA SER A 25 32.00 11.98 28.67
C SER A 25 31.19 10.81 29.19
N ALA A 26 29.88 10.99 29.37
CA ALA A 26 28.96 9.86 29.57
C ALA A 26 29.18 8.83 28.46
N ALA A 27 29.32 7.56 28.85
CA ALA A 27 29.41 6.44 27.93
C ALA A 27 28.01 5.92 27.60
N THR A 28 27.84 5.36 26.39
CA THR A 28 26.66 4.57 26.04
C THR A 28 27.05 3.10 26.05
N ILE A 29 26.35 2.32 26.88
CA ILE A 29 26.53 0.87 27.03
C ILE A 29 25.34 0.18 26.39
N TYR A 30 25.58 -0.56 25.33
CA TYR A 30 24.58 -1.27 24.55
C TYR A 30 24.31 -2.67 25.12
N THR A 31 23.05 -3.03 25.24
CA THR A 31 22.60 -4.37 25.63
C THR A 31 21.42 -4.85 24.78
N ASN A 32 21.46 -6.11 24.38
CA ASN A 32 20.46 -6.74 23.53
C ASN A 32 20.14 -8.14 24.08
N SER A 33 18.93 -8.33 24.61
CA SER A 33 18.58 -9.59 25.30
C SER A 33 18.46 -10.80 24.37
N SER A 34 18.36 -10.58 23.06
CA SER A 34 18.23 -11.62 22.05
C SER A 34 19.58 -12.04 21.44
N THR A 35 20.53 -11.12 21.28
CA THR A 35 21.79 -11.36 20.53
C THR A 35 23.07 -11.06 21.30
N GLY A 36 23.00 -10.34 22.42
CA GLY A 36 24.16 -9.94 23.20
C GLY A 36 24.86 -11.08 23.93
N ASN A 37 26.04 -10.80 24.48
CA ASN A 37 26.86 -11.79 25.18
C ASN A 37 27.59 -11.19 26.39
N ASP A 38 27.28 -11.63 27.60
CA ASP A 38 27.90 -11.09 28.83
C ASP A 38 29.33 -11.57 29.10
N THR A 39 29.77 -12.63 28.41
CA THR A 39 31.11 -13.20 28.56
C THR A 39 32.14 -12.54 27.63
N THR A 40 31.72 -12.14 26.43
CA THR A 40 32.62 -11.61 25.39
C THR A 40 32.18 -10.30 24.75
N GLY A 41 30.96 -9.83 25.01
CA GLY A 41 30.54 -8.49 24.65
C GLY A 41 31.33 -7.46 25.46
N ASP A 42 31.55 -6.30 24.84
CA ASP A 42 32.24 -5.15 25.45
C ASP A 42 31.26 -3.99 25.71
N GLY A 43 29.97 -4.19 25.45
CA GLY A 43 28.93 -3.17 25.59
C GLY A 43 28.92 -2.17 24.44
N THR A 44 29.61 -2.42 23.33
CA THR A 44 29.47 -1.62 22.10
C THR A 44 28.25 -2.05 21.30
N SER A 45 27.80 -1.22 20.35
CA SER A 45 26.67 -1.54 19.47
C SER A 45 26.93 -2.75 18.56
N GLY A 46 28.20 -3.07 18.27
CA GLY A 46 28.60 -4.26 17.50
C GLY A 46 28.77 -5.52 18.34
N ALA A 47 29.02 -5.40 19.64
CA ALA A 47 29.17 -6.51 20.59
C ALA A 47 28.47 -6.21 21.93
N PRO A 48 27.13 -6.06 21.92
CA PRO A 48 26.37 -5.64 23.10
C PRO A 48 26.39 -6.70 24.20
N TYR A 49 26.18 -6.27 25.44
CA TYR A 49 25.88 -7.18 26.54
C TYR A 49 24.55 -7.90 26.31
N LYS A 50 24.38 -9.08 26.91
CA LYS A 50 23.14 -9.85 26.85
C LYS A 50 22.13 -9.36 27.87
N THR A 51 22.60 -9.08 29.09
CA THR A 51 21.71 -8.75 30.21
C THR A 51 21.69 -7.26 30.50
N PHE A 52 20.60 -6.81 31.10
CA PHE A 52 20.54 -5.49 31.72
C PHE A 52 21.46 -5.44 32.93
N HIS A 53 21.51 -6.52 33.73
CA HIS A 53 22.37 -6.56 34.91
C HIS A 53 23.87 -6.37 34.59
N LYS A 54 24.38 -7.00 33.53
CA LYS A 54 25.77 -6.82 33.10
C LYS A 54 26.03 -5.36 32.69
N ALA A 55 25.21 -4.80 31.81
CA ALA A 55 25.32 -3.41 31.38
C ALA A 55 25.24 -2.41 32.55
N TYR A 56 24.29 -2.61 33.47
CA TYR A 56 24.16 -1.80 34.68
C TYR A 56 25.36 -1.92 35.62
N THR A 57 26.00 -3.09 35.70
CA THR A 57 27.18 -3.28 36.54
C THR A 57 28.36 -2.45 36.03
N GLU A 58 28.61 -2.48 34.72
CA GLU A 58 29.68 -1.73 34.06
C GLU A 58 29.40 -0.21 34.01
N ALA A 59 28.14 0.21 33.94
CA ALA A 59 27.74 1.62 33.88
C ALA A 59 28.27 2.45 35.06
N SER A 60 28.83 3.62 34.78
CA SER A 60 29.16 4.64 35.77
C SER A 60 28.02 5.63 35.97
N THR A 61 28.15 6.50 36.97
CA THR A 61 27.20 7.60 37.20
C THR A 61 27.22 8.57 36.00
N ASN A 62 26.04 8.88 35.48
CA ASN A 62 25.70 9.67 34.29
C ASN A 62 25.82 8.93 32.95
N ASP A 63 26.14 7.64 32.92
CA ASP A 63 26.14 6.85 31.67
C ASP A 63 24.72 6.56 31.15
N ILE A 64 24.65 6.20 29.88
CA ILE A 64 23.45 5.75 29.18
C ILE A 64 23.53 4.22 29.04
N ILE A 65 22.48 3.52 29.47
CA ILE A 65 22.28 2.11 29.14
C ILE A 65 21.26 2.06 28.00
N ASP A 66 21.73 1.71 26.81
CA ASP A 66 20.89 1.56 25.62
C ASP A 66 20.45 0.10 25.49
N VAL A 67 19.13 -0.11 25.57
CA VAL A 67 18.50 -1.43 25.72
C VAL A 67 17.70 -1.80 24.47
N THR A 68 17.84 -3.04 24.01
CA THR A 68 17.03 -3.63 22.93
C THR A 68 16.49 -5.00 23.33
N GLY A 69 15.21 -5.25 23.05
CA GLY A 69 14.56 -6.53 23.32
C GLY A 69 13.77 -6.56 24.63
N VAL A 70 13.70 -7.73 25.26
CA VAL A 70 12.91 -7.98 26.49
C VAL A 70 13.83 -8.43 27.63
N PHE A 71 13.86 -7.68 28.72
CA PHE A 71 14.64 -7.98 29.93
C PHE A 71 13.71 -8.35 31.08
N ASP A 72 14.01 -9.45 31.77
CA ASP A 72 13.09 -10.10 32.72
C ASP A 72 13.80 -10.49 34.03
N TRP A 73 13.34 -9.94 35.15
CA TRP A 73 13.95 -10.18 36.47
C TRP A 73 13.77 -11.61 37.02
N THR A 74 12.94 -12.46 36.38
CA THR A 74 12.88 -13.89 36.68
C THR A 74 13.87 -14.72 35.86
N ASN A 75 14.55 -14.13 34.87
CA ASN A 75 15.59 -14.82 34.10
C ASN A 75 16.83 -15.08 34.99
N ALA A 76 17.35 -16.32 34.96
CA ALA A 76 18.54 -16.70 35.69
C ALA A 76 19.80 -15.92 35.25
N ASP A 77 19.84 -15.43 34.02
CA ASP A 77 20.93 -14.58 33.53
C ASP A 77 20.89 -13.17 34.16
N GLU A 78 19.72 -12.67 34.58
CA GLU A 78 19.52 -11.34 35.19
C GLU A 78 19.66 -11.35 36.73
N ALA A 79 20.23 -12.41 37.32
CA ALA A 79 20.18 -12.72 38.76
C ALA A 79 20.94 -11.76 39.72
N GLY A 80 21.36 -10.59 39.24
CA GLY A 80 22.15 -9.62 40.01
C GLY A 80 21.36 -8.65 40.89
N ASP A 81 20.03 -8.57 40.75
CA ASP A 81 19.18 -7.96 41.78
C ASP A 81 18.50 -9.01 42.67
N SER A 82 19.05 -9.18 43.87
CA SER A 82 18.45 -10.02 44.91
C SER A 82 17.30 -9.34 45.67
N SER A 83 16.94 -8.11 45.31
CA SER A 83 15.88 -7.38 45.98
C SER A 83 14.48 -7.90 45.62
N THR A 84 13.70 -8.27 46.64
CA THR A 84 12.26 -8.48 46.52
C THR A 84 11.48 -7.17 46.29
N THR A 85 12.18 -6.03 46.20
CA THR A 85 11.61 -4.71 45.93
C THR A 85 11.93 -4.19 44.53
N GLY A 86 12.41 -5.05 43.62
CA GLY A 86 12.66 -4.71 42.22
C GLY A 86 13.98 -3.98 41.99
N TYR A 87 14.40 -3.94 40.72
CA TYR A 87 15.75 -3.60 40.31
C TYR A 87 16.13 -2.20 40.81
N THR A 88 17.14 -2.15 41.68
CA THR A 88 17.45 -0.93 42.45
C THR A 88 18.51 -0.09 41.75
N LEU A 89 18.07 1.01 41.15
CA LEU A 89 18.88 1.93 40.34
C LEU A 89 19.65 2.93 41.23
N SER A 90 20.71 2.43 41.88
CA SER A 90 21.56 3.17 42.83
C SER A 90 22.63 4.08 42.18
N LYS A 91 22.51 4.33 40.87
CA LYS A 91 23.37 5.20 40.08
C LYS A 91 22.50 6.27 39.41
N ASN A 92 23.05 7.46 39.17
CA ASN A 92 22.37 8.40 38.26
C ASN A 92 22.66 7.92 36.84
N LEU A 93 21.64 7.77 35.99
CA LEU A 93 21.81 7.21 34.65
C LEU A 93 20.59 7.48 33.77
N THR A 94 20.77 7.30 32.47
CA THR A 94 19.67 7.22 31.50
C THR A 94 19.52 5.77 31.04
N ILE A 95 18.30 5.25 30.99
CA ILE A 95 17.98 3.98 30.33
C ILE A 95 17.17 4.31 29.07
N ASN A 96 17.73 4.03 27.90
CA ASN A 96 17.15 4.36 26.59
C ASN A 96 16.75 3.09 25.84
N GLY A 97 15.49 2.94 25.45
CA GLY A 97 15.04 1.86 24.58
C GLY A 97 14.87 2.26 23.12
N GLN A 98 14.58 1.26 22.29
CA GLN A 98 14.34 1.40 20.85
C GLN A 98 12.84 1.55 20.51
N GLY A 99 12.03 2.02 21.47
CA GLY A 99 10.59 2.25 21.33
C GLY A 99 9.77 1.50 22.39
N ALA A 100 8.76 2.16 22.97
CA ALA A 100 8.02 1.62 24.12
C ALA A 100 7.13 0.41 23.79
N ALA A 101 6.79 0.23 22.51
CA ALA A 101 6.05 -0.92 21.98
C ALA A 101 6.96 -2.11 21.58
N THR A 102 8.28 -1.92 21.50
CA THR A 102 9.24 -2.92 20.98
C THR A 102 10.25 -3.38 22.03
N THR A 103 10.61 -2.49 22.96
CA THR A 103 11.63 -2.72 23.98
C THR A 103 10.98 -2.75 25.35
N PHE A 104 11.15 -3.86 26.09
CA PHE A 104 10.46 -4.09 27.35
C PHE A 104 11.41 -4.42 28.49
N ILE A 105 11.16 -3.84 29.66
CA ILE A 105 11.74 -4.27 30.92
C ILE A 105 10.61 -4.68 31.85
N GLN A 106 10.64 -5.93 32.32
CA GLN A 106 9.54 -6.55 33.05
C GLN A 106 10.05 -7.32 34.26
N SER A 107 9.19 -7.45 35.28
CA SER A 107 9.56 -8.24 36.46
C SER A 107 9.29 -9.74 36.33
N ALA A 108 8.48 -10.15 35.35
CA ALA A 108 8.17 -11.55 35.05
C ALA A 108 7.60 -11.68 33.62
N ALA A 109 7.66 -12.88 33.07
CA ALA A 109 7.24 -13.18 31.70
C ALA A 109 5.74 -13.01 31.44
N THR A 110 4.91 -13.01 32.49
CA THR A 110 3.45 -12.91 32.38
C THR A 110 2.86 -12.04 33.49
N THR A 111 1.78 -11.31 33.18
CA THR A 111 1.09 -10.44 34.13
C THR A 111 0.68 -11.17 35.42
N ASN A 112 0.67 -10.45 36.54
CA ASN A 112 0.24 -10.94 37.85
C ASN A 112 1.07 -12.11 38.46
N THR A 113 2.17 -12.54 37.83
CA THR A 113 3.03 -13.64 38.34
C THR A 113 4.27 -13.18 39.10
N ALA A 114 4.73 -11.93 38.91
CA ALA A 114 5.91 -11.41 39.60
C ALA A 114 5.77 -11.37 41.14
N ASP A 115 6.92 -11.46 41.82
CA ASP A 115 7.08 -11.36 43.27
C ASP A 115 7.52 -9.95 43.73
N ARG A 116 8.02 -9.14 42.79
CA ARG A 116 8.57 -7.79 42.99
C ARG A 116 8.09 -6.81 41.89
N ARG A 117 8.37 -5.53 42.11
CA ARG A 117 8.16 -4.46 41.09
C ARG A 117 9.28 -4.46 40.05
N VAL A 118 9.13 -3.70 38.95
CA VAL A 118 10.20 -3.58 37.95
C VAL A 118 11.38 -2.76 38.50
N PHE A 119 11.17 -1.54 38.99
CA PHE A 119 12.27 -0.65 39.40
C PHE A 119 12.09 0.01 40.77
N THR A 120 13.21 0.27 41.46
CA THR A 120 13.29 1.18 42.61
C THR A 120 14.37 2.24 42.36
N VAL A 121 14.02 3.52 42.49
CA VAL A 121 14.95 4.66 42.38
C VAL A 121 15.21 5.21 43.79
N PRO A 122 16.39 5.00 44.41
CA PRO A 122 16.68 5.45 45.78
C PRO A 122 16.75 6.98 45.93
N LEU A 123 16.67 7.47 47.18
CA LEU A 123 16.61 8.91 47.51
C LEU A 123 17.76 9.75 46.93
N ALA A 124 18.96 9.18 46.85
CA ALA A 124 20.16 9.88 46.42
C ALA A 124 20.32 9.94 44.89
N ASN A 125 19.38 9.39 44.13
CA ASN A 125 19.56 9.12 42.70
C ASN A 125 18.58 9.87 41.81
N THR A 126 19.09 10.28 40.64
CA THR A 126 18.33 10.87 39.53
C THR A 126 18.43 9.95 38.34
N VAL A 127 17.28 9.43 37.88
CA VAL A 127 17.20 8.46 36.78
C VAL A 127 16.31 9.01 35.68
N THR A 128 16.72 8.86 34.42
CA THR A 128 15.86 9.01 33.24
C THR A 128 15.58 7.63 32.66
N ILE A 129 14.33 7.31 32.35
CA ILE A 129 13.94 6.13 31.59
C ILE A 129 13.13 6.60 30.39
N GLN A 130 13.51 6.18 29.19
CA GLN A 130 12.91 6.67 27.95
C GLN A 130 12.73 5.57 26.91
N ASN A 131 11.66 5.67 26.11
CA ASN A 131 11.39 4.79 24.97
C ASN A 131 11.30 3.27 25.31
N ILE A 132 10.74 2.95 26.48
CA ILE A 132 10.67 1.58 27.03
C ILE A 132 9.27 1.25 27.54
N GLY A 133 8.81 0.01 27.30
CA GLY A 133 7.66 -0.58 27.95
C GLY A 133 8.02 -1.19 29.32
N ILE A 134 7.37 -0.75 30.39
CA ILE A 134 7.62 -1.18 31.78
C ILE A 134 6.40 -1.94 32.30
N ARG A 135 6.52 -3.26 32.45
CA ARG A 135 5.34 -4.12 32.64
C ARG A 135 5.48 -5.28 33.62
N TYR A 136 4.33 -5.82 34.01
CA TYR A 136 4.17 -7.06 34.78
C TYR A 136 4.90 -7.08 36.13
N GLY A 137 5.34 -5.93 36.64
CA GLY A 137 5.77 -5.77 38.03
C GLY A 137 4.61 -6.01 38.98
N LYS A 138 4.86 -6.74 40.07
CA LYS A 138 3.87 -6.99 41.12
C LYS A 138 4.52 -7.04 42.49
N ILE A 139 4.19 -6.07 43.34
CA ILE A 139 4.67 -6.05 44.73
C ILE A 139 3.57 -6.54 45.68
N SER A 140 3.87 -7.59 46.46
CA SER A 140 2.91 -8.18 47.41
C SER A 140 2.69 -7.32 48.66
N SER A 141 3.68 -6.51 49.05
CA SER A 141 3.59 -5.56 50.16
C SER A 141 4.48 -4.34 49.86
N GLY A 142 3.87 -3.17 49.73
CA GLY A 142 4.55 -1.92 49.38
C GLY A 142 3.86 -1.16 48.26
N ASP A 143 4.37 0.03 47.98
CA ASP A 143 3.89 0.94 46.94
C ASP A 143 4.69 0.74 45.64
N GLY A 144 4.17 1.19 44.50
CA GLY A 144 4.87 1.12 43.20
C GLY A 144 4.92 -0.31 42.66
N GLY A 145 3.90 -0.74 41.92
CA GLY A 145 3.87 -2.06 41.29
C GLY A 145 4.82 -2.17 40.10
N GLY A 146 4.96 -1.11 39.30
CA GLY A 146 5.97 -0.99 38.25
C GLY A 146 7.24 -0.33 38.79
N ILE A 147 7.13 0.91 39.27
CA ILE A 147 8.25 1.73 39.73
C ILE A 147 7.97 2.34 41.11
N HIS A 148 8.97 2.33 41.99
CA HIS A 148 8.94 3.10 43.24
C HIS A 148 10.05 4.16 43.25
N VAL A 149 9.66 5.44 43.34
CA VAL A 149 10.54 6.60 43.24
C VAL A 149 10.75 7.26 44.59
N SER A 150 11.90 6.98 45.19
CA SER A 150 12.39 7.64 46.40
C SER A 150 13.23 8.88 46.07
N GLY A 151 13.99 8.87 44.96
CA GLY A 151 14.78 9.99 44.44
C GLY A 151 14.04 10.82 43.37
N ILE A 152 14.71 11.10 42.25
CA ILE A 152 14.15 11.84 41.10
C ILE A 152 14.04 10.89 39.90
N LEU A 153 12.88 10.88 39.25
CA LEU A 153 12.64 10.11 38.02
C LEU A 153 12.15 11.02 36.88
N THR A 154 12.72 10.87 35.70
CA THR A 154 12.10 11.31 34.44
C THR A 154 11.67 10.08 33.65
N LEU A 155 10.41 10.08 33.20
CA LEU A 155 9.84 9.12 32.27
C LEU A 155 9.50 9.86 30.97
N ASP A 156 10.09 9.48 29.83
CA ASP A 156 9.87 10.13 28.54
C ASP A 156 9.56 9.12 27.43
N GLY A 157 8.41 9.22 26.78
CA GLY A 157 8.05 8.27 25.71
C GLY A 157 7.95 6.82 26.19
N VAL A 158 7.61 6.58 27.46
CA VAL A 158 7.50 5.21 28.02
C VAL A 158 6.07 4.72 28.05
N TYR A 159 5.91 3.40 28.15
CA TYR A 159 4.61 2.74 28.29
C TYR A 159 4.61 1.89 29.56
N VAL A 160 3.96 2.36 30.64
CA VAL A 160 3.92 1.66 31.94
C VAL A 160 2.58 0.95 32.08
N PHE A 161 2.56 -0.39 31.99
CA PHE A 161 1.30 -1.12 31.89
C PHE A 161 1.24 -2.47 32.61
N SER A 162 0.02 -2.85 33.02
CA SER A 162 -0.27 -4.14 33.67
C SER A 162 0.59 -4.42 34.92
N ASN A 163 0.99 -3.38 35.65
CA ASN A 163 1.72 -3.50 36.92
C ASN A 163 0.77 -3.46 38.13
N ILE A 164 1.15 -4.12 39.24
CA ILE A 164 0.26 -4.38 40.38
C ILE A 164 0.92 -4.03 41.73
N SER A 165 0.34 -3.08 42.47
CA SER A 165 0.61 -2.89 43.91
C SER A 165 -0.49 -3.60 44.71
N ALA A 166 -0.22 -4.85 45.13
CA ALA A 166 -1.26 -5.74 45.67
C ALA A 166 -1.74 -5.38 47.10
N ALA A 167 -1.04 -4.47 47.79
CA ALA A 167 -1.41 -3.99 49.13
C ALA A 167 -1.23 -2.47 49.34
N GLY A 168 -0.54 -1.77 48.43
CA GLY A 168 -0.15 -0.36 48.60
C GLY A 168 -0.84 0.59 47.62
N PHE A 169 -0.10 1.64 47.27
CA PHE A 169 -0.48 2.69 46.34
C PHE A 169 0.42 2.68 45.09
N GLY A 170 -0.01 3.32 43.99
CA GLY A 170 0.78 3.43 42.76
C GLY A 170 0.94 2.07 42.07
N GLY A 171 -0.05 1.64 41.30
CA GLY A 171 0.03 0.36 40.58
C GLY A 171 1.11 0.40 39.51
N GLY A 172 1.13 1.47 38.69
CA GLY A 172 2.23 1.79 37.79
C GLY A 172 3.40 2.39 38.55
N VAL A 173 3.25 3.61 39.07
CA VAL A 173 4.32 4.40 39.70
C VAL A 173 3.89 4.98 41.06
N ASP A 174 4.72 4.81 42.10
CA ASP A 174 4.62 5.55 43.37
C ASP A 174 5.79 6.53 43.51
N VAL A 175 5.49 7.80 43.78
CA VAL A 175 6.46 8.91 43.83
C VAL A 175 6.51 9.52 45.23
N ARG A 176 7.58 9.22 45.97
CA ARG A 176 7.90 9.84 47.27
C ARG A 176 8.87 11.02 47.14
N GLY A 177 9.83 10.95 46.21
CA GLY A 177 10.68 12.08 45.83
C GLY A 177 10.03 12.97 44.76
N SER A 178 10.64 13.11 43.59
CA SER A 178 10.08 13.88 42.46
C SER A 178 9.93 13.02 41.20
N ALA A 179 8.96 13.33 40.35
CA ALA A 179 8.82 12.70 39.04
C ALA A 179 8.33 13.68 37.96
N LEU A 180 8.91 13.58 36.76
CA LEU A 180 8.36 14.13 35.52
C LEU A 180 7.97 12.95 34.63
N ILE A 181 6.68 12.86 34.28
CA ILE A 181 6.15 11.88 33.34
C ILE A 181 5.73 12.65 32.10
N GLN A 182 6.45 12.47 30.99
CA GLN A 182 6.21 13.18 29.74
C GLN A 182 6.08 12.26 28.52
N ASN A 183 5.27 12.64 27.54
CA ASN A 183 5.07 11.90 26.28
C ASN A 183 4.69 10.42 26.45
N SER A 184 4.12 10.03 27.60
CA SER A 184 4.08 8.64 28.08
C SER A 184 2.66 8.10 28.27
N THR A 185 2.51 6.78 28.20
CA THR A 185 1.23 6.10 28.42
C THR A 185 1.28 5.24 29.68
N ILE A 186 0.29 5.39 30.57
CA ILE A 186 0.16 4.67 31.84
C ILE A 186 -1.18 3.91 31.83
N GLU A 187 -1.16 2.61 31.54
CA GLU A 187 -2.36 1.83 31.20
C GLU A 187 -2.58 0.58 32.08
N GLY A 188 -3.81 0.32 32.50
CA GLY A 188 -4.20 -1.01 32.99
C GLY A 188 -3.44 -1.47 34.25
N ASN A 189 -2.80 -0.55 34.97
CA ASN A 189 -2.10 -0.84 36.21
C ASN A 189 -3.09 -0.86 37.37
N SER A 190 -2.80 -1.63 38.42
CA SER A 190 -3.67 -1.73 39.59
C SER A 190 -2.99 -1.47 40.92
N ALA A 191 -3.63 -0.67 41.76
CA ALA A 191 -3.25 -0.48 43.16
C ALA A 191 -4.35 -1.01 44.08
N TYR A 192 -3.99 -1.58 45.22
CA TYR A 192 -4.97 -1.95 46.22
C TYR A 192 -5.63 -0.72 46.85
N SER A 193 -4.89 0.36 47.14
CA SER A 193 -5.43 1.52 47.88
C SER A 193 -5.72 2.77 47.05
N GLY A 194 -4.79 3.28 46.24
CA GLY A 194 -5.00 4.53 45.52
C GLY A 194 -3.88 4.84 44.54
N GLY A 195 -4.20 5.62 43.50
CA GLY A 195 -3.33 5.81 42.34
C GLY A 195 -3.13 4.49 41.62
N GLY A 196 -4.14 3.99 40.91
CA GLY A 196 -4.03 2.76 40.12
C GLY A 196 -2.89 2.86 39.10
N GLY A 197 -2.81 3.97 38.38
CA GLY A 197 -1.68 4.33 37.53
C GLY A 197 -0.56 4.98 38.33
N LEU A 198 -0.80 6.21 38.80
CA LEU A 198 0.19 7.09 39.42
C LEU A 198 -0.22 7.49 40.85
N ASN A 199 0.71 7.45 41.81
CA ASN A 199 0.49 7.94 43.17
C ASN A 199 1.63 8.88 43.62
N ARG A 200 1.29 10.09 44.06
CA ARG A 200 2.22 11.05 44.66
C ARG A 200 2.10 11.03 46.19
N ASN A 201 3.14 10.54 46.85
CA ASN A 201 3.22 10.23 48.28
C ASN A 201 4.35 11.06 48.95
N TYR A 202 4.74 10.78 50.19
CA TYR A 202 5.96 11.33 50.80
C TYR A 202 6.52 10.41 51.90
N TYR A 203 7.78 10.61 52.31
CA TYR A 203 8.46 9.90 53.39
C TYR A 203 7.78 9.99 54.75
N SER A 204 7.05 8.94 55.14
CA SER A 204 6.60 8.75 56.51
C SER A 204 7.71 8.15 57.39
N GLY A 205 8.58 9.01 57.94
CA GLY A 205 9.57 8.63 58.96
C GLY A 205 9.60 9.56 60.19
N SER A 206 9.35 10.86 60.00
CA SER A 206 9.51 11.86 61.07
C SER A 206 8.66 13.13 60.85
N GLY A 207 7.51 13.00 60.17
CA GLY A 207 6.63 14.16 59.90
C GLY A 207 7.26 15.20 58.97
N GLY A 208 8.20 14.78 58.12
CA GLY A 208 8.69 15.65 57.06
C GLY A 208 7.53 16.11 56.17
N THR A 209 7.50 17.40 55.87
CA THR A 209 6.83 17.91 54.67
C THR A 209 7.62 17.45 53.45
N PRO A 210 6.97 17.23 52.29
CA PRO A 210 7.65 17.32 51.00
C PRO A 210 8.57 18.54 50.99
N GLY A 211 9.76 18.41 50.40
CA GLY A 211 10.49 19.59 49.99
C GLY A 211 9.53 20.45 49.16
N ALA A 212 9.58 21.78 49.30
CA ALA A 212 8.65 22.66 48.57
C ALA A 212 8.81 22.59 47.04
N SER A 213 9.78 21.81 46.55
CA SER A 213 10.08 21.50 45.16
C SER A 213 9.77 20.04 44.76
N ASP A 214 9.34 19.18 45.68
CA ASP A 214 9.08 17.76 45.37
C ASP A 214 7.69 17.58 44.74
N VAL A 215 7.65 17.42 43.41
CA VAL A 215 6.41 17.36 42.61
C VAL A 215 6.29 16.08 41.78
N MET A 216 5.06 15.76 41.35
CA MET A 216 4.82 14.82 40.25
C MET A 216 4.10 15.57 39.14
N ASP A 217 4.83 15.86 38.06
CA ASP A 217 4.31 16.56 36.89
C ASP A 217 4.03 15.57 35.77
N VAL A 218 2.87 15.72 35.14
CA VAL A 218 2.39 14.88 34.03
C VAL A 218 2.16 15.77 32.81
N LEU A 219 2.81 15.45 31.70
CA LEU A 219 2.94 16.28 30.51
C LEU A 219 2.73 15.45 29.24
N ASN A 220 1.96 15.90 28.24
CA ASN A 220 1.79 15.19 26.96
C ASN A 220 1.50 13.67 27.14
N SER A 221 0.71 13.28 28.13
CA SER A 221 0.63 11.87 28.57
C SER A 221 -0.80 11.35 28.66
N THR A 222 -0.95 10.05 28.49
CA THR A 222 -2.24 9.34 28.57
C THR A 222 -2.25 8.41 29.77
N ILE A 223 -3.26 8.50 30.62
CA ILE A 223 -3.42 7.72 31.85
C ILE A 223 -4.81 7.08 31.83
N THR A 224 -4.87 5.79 31.52
CA THR A 224 -6.14 5.12 31.21
C THR A 224 -6.23 3.69 31.74
N ASP A 225 -7.47 3.17 31.85
CA ASP A 225 -7.77 1.79 32.26
C ASP A 225 -7.19 1.35 33.61
N ASN A 226 -6.61 2.26 34.40
CA ASN A 226 -5.98 1.93 35.67
C ASN A 226 -7.02 1.71 36.77
N ALA A 227 -6.76 0.77 37.68
CA ALA A 227 -7.76 0.25 38.60
C ALA A 227 -7.33 0.30 40.09
N VAL A 228 -8.15 0.94 40.94
CA VAL A 228 -8.04 0.78 42.40
C VAL A 228 -8.97 -0.35 42.87
N THR A 229 -8.40 -1.47 43.31
CA THR A 229 -9.12 -2.76 43.47
C THR A 229 -9.60 -3.10 44.89
N ARG A 230 -9.47 -2.17 45.86
CA ARG A 230 -9.89 -2.42 47.25
C ARG A 230 -11.35 -2.86 47.36
N PRO A 231 -11.67 -3.87 48.20
CA PRO A 231 -13.06 -4.21 48.51
C PRO A 231 -13.67 -3.37 49.65
N THR A 232 -12.87 -2.66 50.48
CA THR A 232 -13.36 -1.95 51.69
C THR A 232 -13.36 -0.42 51.57
N ALA A 233 -14.22 0.27 52.33
CA ALA A 233 -14.66 1.65 52.04
C ALA A 233 -13.64 2.79 52.25
N ALA A 234 -12.62 2.65 53.10
CA ALA A 234 -11.62 3.70 53.30
C ALA A 234 -10.57 3.72 52.18
N TYR A 235 -9.90 4.86 51.94
CA TYR A 235 -8.78 5.05 50.99
C TYR A 235 -9.10 4.50 49.58
N ARG A 236 -9.80 5.30 48.77
CA ARG A 236 -10.33 4.92 47.44
C ARG A 236 -10.14 6.00 46.38
N GLU A 237 -9.00 6.68 46.44
CA GLU A 237 -8.75 7.87 45.65
C GLU A 237 -7.85 7.60 44.43
N GLY A 238 -8.22 8.17 43.27
CA GLY A 238 -7.40 8.14 42.04
C GLY A 238 -7.30 6.76 41.40
N GLY A 239 -8.30 6.37 40.61
CA GLY A 239 -8.20 5.23 39.69
C GLY A 239 -6.99 5.40 38.77
N GLY A 240 -6.87 6.57 38.15
CA GLY A 240 -5.72 6.97 37.34
C GLY A 240 -4.61 7.55 38.21
N ILE A 241 -4.86 8.71 38.83
CA ILE A 241 -3.84 9.51 39.51
C ILE A 241 -4.29 9.88 40.93
N TYR A 242 -3.43 9.69 41.94
CA TYR A 242 -3.68 10.14 43.30
C TYR A 242 -2.56 11.04 43.84
N PHE A 243 -2.87 12.32 44.03
CA PHE A 243 -2.02 13.27 44.75
C PHE A 243 -2.27 13.15 46.26
N ARG A 244 -1.66 12.14 46.89
CA ARG A 244 -1.92 11.76 48.29
C ARG A 244 -1.22 12.65 49.32
N ARG A 245 0.06 12.96 49.11
CA ARG A 245 0.95 13.69 50.06
C ARG A 245 1.92 14.67 49.40
N GLY A 246 1.63 15.11 48.19
CA GLY A 246 2.40 16.11 47.47
C GLY A 246 1.58 16.64 46.29
N GLY A 247 1.88 17.87 45.85
CA GLY A 247 1.27 18.48 44.67
C GLY A 247 2.01 18.13 43.37
N GLY A 248 1.60 18.81 42.31
CA GLY A 248 2.15 18.69 40.97
C GLY A 248 1.18 19.23 39.93
N SER A 249 1.44 18.93 38.66
CA SER A 249 0.62 19.37 37.53
C SER A 249 0.15 18.22 36.64
N ILE A 250 -0.99 18.45 35.99
CA ILE A 250 -1.45 17.69 34.82
C ILE A 250 -1.56 18.71 33.68
N THR A 251 -0.75 18.52 32.65
CA THR A 251 -0.58 19.47 31.54
C THR A 251 -0.65 18.71 30.22
N ASN A 252 -1.47 19.19 29.28
CA ASN A 252 -1.59 18.60 27.95
C ASN A 252 -1.81 17.07 27.93
N SER A 253 -2.62 16.56 28.86
CA SER A 253 -2.69 15.12 29.16
C SER A 253 -4.13 14.63 29.26
N THR A 254 -4.34 13.34 28.99
CA THR A 254 -5.66 12.69 28.99
C THR A 254 -5.74 11.66 30.12
N VAL A 255 -6.75 11.79 30.99
CA VAL A 255 -7.04 10.87 32.10
C VAL A 255 -8.46 10.33 31.93
N TYR A 256 -8.56 9.14 31.35
CA TYR A 256 -9.81 8.54 30.85
C TYR A 256 -10.01 7.10 31.33
N ASN A 257 -11.24 6.59 31.37
CA ASN A 257 -11.61 5.20 31.71
C ASN A 257 -10.97 4.56 32.97
N ASN A 258 -10.41 5.35 33.89
CA ASN A 258 -9.81 4.78 35.09
C ASN A 258 -10.89 4.40 36.12
N VAL A 259 -10.71 3.30 36.82
CA VAL A 259 -11.76 2.64 37.61
C VAL A 259 -11.40 2.58 39.10
N VAL A 260 -12.39 2.78 39.97
CA VAL A 260 -12.27 2.41 41.39
C VAL A 260 -13.27 1.30 41.72
N THR A 261 -12.79 0.07 41.81
CA THR A 261 -13.60 -1.14 41.93
C THR A 261 -14.14 -1.30 43.36
N ASN A 262 -15.26 -0.65 43.71
CA ASN A 262 -16.36 -1.10 44.60
C ASN A 262 -17.08 0.06 45.34
N GLY A 263 -18.40 -0.10 45.51
CA GLY A 263 -19.17 0.45 46.64
C GLY A 263 -19.92 1.78 46.37
N PRO A 264 -21.27 1.82 46.45
CA PRO A 264 -22.07 3.01 46.10
C PRO A 264 -22.06 4.14 47.15
N SER A 265 -21.01 4.27 47.96
CA SER A 265 -20.93 5.24 49.06
C SER A 265 -19.50 5.71 49.38
N ALA A 266 -18.56 5.54 48.44
CA ALA A 266 -17.19 5.99 48.58
C ALA A 266 -16.88 7.15 47.61
N SER A 267 -16.05 8.10 48.08
CA SER A 267 -15.24 8.92 47.19
C SER A 267 -14.44 8.01 46.28
N THR A 268 -14.65 8.17 44.99
CA THR A 268 -14.09 7.34 43.91
C THR A 268 -13.79 8.32 42.78
N HIS A 269 -12.54 8.45 42.37
CA HIS A 269 -12.17 9.54 41.45
C HIS A 269 -11.18 9.08 40.39
N GLY A 270 -11.24 9.63 39.18
CA GLY A 270 -10.20 9.44 38.16
C GLY A 270 -8.86 10.02 38.62
N VAL A 271 -8.91 11.30 39.01
CA VAL A 271 -7.84 12.04 39.69
C VAL A 271 -8.29 12.40 41.11
N GLY A 272 -7.48 12.03 42.11
CA GLY A 272 -7.76 12.29 43.53
C GLY A 272 -6.75 13.24 44.19
N THR A 273 -7.20 14.01 45.19
CA THR A 273 -6.35 14.74 46.15
C THR A 273 -6.48 14.20 47.58
N GLY A 274 -5.37 14.19 48.30
CA GLY A 274 -5.20 13.58 49.62
C GLY A 274 -5.20 14.56 50.78
N GLU A 275 -4.07 15.16 51.14
CA GLU A 275 -3.95 16.07 52.30
C GLU A 275 -4.26 17.54 51.96
N ALA A 276 -4.65 18.34 52.97
CA ALA A 276 -5.17 19.71 52.79
C ALA A 276 -4.15 20.75 52.29
N SER A 277 -2.86 20.44 52.29
CA SER A 277 -1.78 21.28 51.74
C SER A 277 -1.53 21.06 50.25
N ILE A 278 -2.24 20.12 49.63
CA ILE A 278 -2.00 19.70 48.24
C ILE A 278 -2.72 20.64 47.29
N VAL A 279 -1.97 21.10 46.29
CA VAL A 279 -2.47 21.82 45.13
C VAL A 279 -2.10 21.00 43.89
N VAL A 280 -3.09 20.74 43.04
CA VAL A 280 -2.90 20.13 41.71
C VAL A 280 -3.22 21.19 40.66
N LEU A 281 -2.30 21.43 39.74
CA LEU A 281 -2.44 22.44 38.70
C LEU A 281 -2.87 21.81 37.37
N LEU A 282 -4.01 22.21 36.81
CA LEU A 282 -4.59 21.62 35.60
C LEU A 282 -4.48 22.57 34.41
N LYS A 283 -3.95 22.13 33.27
CA LYS A 283 -3.91 22.94 32.03
C LYS A 283 -3.98 22.09 30.76
N ASN A 284 -4.73 22.53 29.75
CA ASN A 284 -4.84 21.87 28.44
C ASN A 284 -5.18 20.36 28.52
N SER A 285 -5.86 19.91 29.57
CA SER A 285 -5.97 18.48 29.91
C SER A 285 -7.42 18.00 29.94
N ILE A 286 -7.61 16.73 29.61
CA ILE A 286 -8.90 16.04 29.59
C ILE A 286 -8.94 15.08 30.77
N ILE A 287 -9.93 15.24 31.64
CA ILE A 287 -10.12 14.38 32.82
C ILE A 287 -11.62 14.06 32.85
N ALA A 288 -12.00 12.98 32.17
CA ALA A 288 -13.38 12.66 31.80
C ALA A 288 -13.59 11.14 31.70
N GLY A 289 -14.84 10.67 31.71
CA GLY A 289 -15.21 9.28 31.45
C GLY A 289 -14.56 8.24 32.36
N ASN A 290 -14.10 8.62 33.55
CA ASN A 290 -13.60 7.68 34.54
C ASN A 290 -14.79 6.95 35.19
N ALA A 291 -14.61 5.72 35.68
CA ALA A 291 -15.72 4.91 36.18
C ALA A 291 -15.90 5.05 37.71
N LEU A 292 -17.05 5.62 38.11
CA LEU A 292 -17.22 6.25 39.42
C LEU A 292 -18.42 5.69 40.22
N GLY A 293 -18.29 5.68 41.55
CA GLY A 293 -19.40 5.47 42.46
C GLY A 293 -20.31 6.70 42.60
N VAL A 294 -21.38 6.56 43.39
CA VAL A 294 -22.48 7.55 43.54
C VAL A 294 -22.04 8.87 44.21
N SER A 295 -20.82 8.94 44.76
CA SER A 295 -20.23 10.17 45.33
C SER A 295 -18.88 10.53 44.70
N GLY A 296 -18.56 9.89 43.56
CA GLY A 296 -17.32 10.08 42.84
C GLY A 296 -17.34 11.22 41.83
N GLY A 297 -16.20 11.47 41.17
CA GLY A 297 -16.03 12.47 40.12
C GLY A 297 -14.72 12.25 39.38
N ASP A 298 -14.63 12.67 38.12
CA ASP A 298 -13.39 12.59 37.34
C ASP A 298 -12.23 13.31 38.04
N ILE A 299 -12.51 14.43 38.68
CA ILE A 299 -11.67 14.99 39.76
C ILE A 299 -12.38 14.90 41.11
N GLY A 300 -11.62 14.68 42.18
CA GLY A 300 -12.19 14.63 43.53
C GLY A 300 -11.19 14.68 44.68
N MET A 301 -11.69 14.93 45.88
CA MET A 301 -10.89 15.03 47.10
C MET A 301 -11.29 13.96 48.11
N ARG A 302 -10.35 13.51 48.93
CA ARG A 302 -10.65 12.62 50.05
C ARG A 302 -11.59 13.33 51.03
N SER A 303 -12.68 12.69 51.43
CA SER A 303 -13.77 13.28 52.24
C SER A 303 -13.40 13.86 53.61
N THR A 304 -12.16 13.66 54.07
CA THR A 304 -11.61 14.22 55.32
C THR A 304 -10.51 15.25 55.06
N SER A 305 -10.52 15.93 53.92
CA SER A 305 -9.42 16.77 53.45
C SER A 305 -9.88 17.98 52.63
N ASN A 306 -8.99 18.97 52.51
CA ASN A 306 -9.20 20.20 51.74
C ASN A 306 -8.14 20.37 50.65
N GLY A 307 -7.71 19.29 49.99
CA GLY A 307 -6.81 19.40 48.84
C GLY A 307 -7.49 20.20 47.70
N THR A 308 -6.73 20.95 46.91
CA THR A 308 -7.30 21.86 45.91
C THR A 308 -6.82 21.59 44.50
N TYR A 309 -7.68 21.93 43.54
CA TYR A 309 -7.38 21.98 42.12
C TYR A 309 -7.33 23.45 41.69
N THR A 310 -6.29 23.82 40.95
CA THR A 310 -6.18 25.13 40.29
C THR A 310 -6.33 24.93 38.80
N ASP A 311 -7.40 25.47 38.23
CA ASP A 311 -7.57 25.51 36.78
C ASP A 311 -6.72 26.65 36.19
N ASN A 312 -5.77 26.29 35.33
CA ASN A 312 -4.92 27.20 34.56
C ASN A 312 -5.31 27.25 33.07
N GLY A 313 -6.47 26.70 32.70
CA GLY A 313 -7.17 26.93 31.45
C GLY A 313 -7.08 25.81 30.40
N GLY A 314 -8.10 25.80 29.54
CA GLY A 314 -8.21 24.88 28.41
C GLY A 314 -8.44 23.43 28.84
N ASN A 315 -9.07 23.19 29.99
CA ASN A 315 -9.33 21.82 30.43
C ASN A 315 -10.70 21.34 29.95
N ILE A 316 -10.87 20.04 29.78
CA ILE A 316 -12.20 19.39 29.73
C ILE A 316 -12.28 18.51 30.97
N ILE A 317 -13.12 18.91 31.91
CA ILE A 317 -13.26 18.26 33.22
C ILE A 317 -14.66 17.67 33.30
N GLY A 318 -14.73 16.36 33.47
CA GLY A 318 -15.97 15.61 33.69
C GLY A 318 -16.59 15.92 35.05
N ARG A 319 -17.30 14.95 35.60
CA ARG A 319 -18.13 15.16 36.79
C ARG A 319 -17.29 15.57 37.99
N LEU A 320 -17.61 16.69 38.63
CA LEU A 320 -16.94 17.10 39.86
C LEU A 320 -17.33 16.21 41.05
N GLY A 321 -16.34 15.70 41.79
CA GLY A 321 -16.56 14.88 42.98
C GLY A 321 -17.21 15.65 44.14
N TYR A 322 -17.78 14.92 45.09
CA TYR A 322 -18.43 15.53 46.25
C TYR A 322 -17.48 16.47 47.02
N SER A 323 -17.96 17.69 47.33
CA SER A 323 -17.21 18.78 47.97
C SER A 323 -16.04 19.39 47.17
N VAL A 324 -15.85 19.05 45.89
CA VAL A 324 -14.93 19.79 45.01
C VAL A 324 -15.47 21.19 44.74
N SER A 325 -14.69 22.20 45.12
CA SER A 325 -14.85 23.57 44.64
C SER A 325 -13.70 23.88 43.69
N LEU A 326 -14.03 24.03 42.40
CA LEU A 326 -13.10 24.44 41.36
C LEU A 326 -13.54 25.81 40.84
N THR A 327 -12.67 26.82 40.95
CA THR A 327 -12.86 28.09 40.25
C THR A 327 -12.32 27.91 38.84
N ALA A 328 -13.23 27.60 37.91
CA ALA A 328 -12.88 27.38 36.51
C ALA A 328 -12.61 28.70 35.77
N THR A 329 -11.71 28.62 34.79
CA THR A 329 -11.39 29.68 33.84
C THR A 329 -12.33 29.63 32.64
N THR A 330 -12.45 30.74 31.91
CA THR A 330 -13.40 30.86 30.78
C THR A 330 -13.10 29.96 29.57
N THR A 331 -11.95 29.28 29.54
CA THR A 331 -11.57 28.35 28.47
C THR A 331 -11.72 26.88 28.86
N THR A 332 -12.21 26.60 30.08
CA THR A 332 -12.41 25.24 30.57
C THR A 332 -13.87 24.81 30.41
N TRP A 333 -14.06 23.58 29.94
CA TRP A 333 -15.35 22.90 29.88
C TRP A 333 -15.55 22.08 31.15
N ILE A 334 -16.75 22.14 31.72
CA ILE A 334 -17.15 21.32 32.88
C ILE A 334 -18.44 20.58 32.57
N ASP A 335 -18.51 19.28 32.89
CA ASP A 335 -19.77 18.54 32.84
C ASP A 335 -20.79 19.13 33.82
N ALA A 336 -21.93 19.59 33.29
CA ALA A 336 -23.00 20.23 34.05
C ALA A 336 -24.03 19.23 34.61
N THR A 337 -23.85 17.92 34.43
CA THR A 337 -24.77 16.92 34.98
C THR A 337 -24.74 16.82 36.50
N ALA A 338 -25.91 16.48 37.06
CA ALA A 338 -26.08 16.37 38.50
C ALA A 338 -25.25 15.22 39.10
N TYR A 339 -24.75 15.44 40.32
CA TYR A 339 -23.89 14.55 41.12
C TYR A 339 -24.34 13.07 41.28
N ASN A 340 -25.51 12.67 40.78
CA ASN A 340 -26.13 11.36 40.96
C ASN A 340 -26.33 10.52 39.68
N LEU A 341 -25.89 10.99 38.51
CA LEU A 341 -25.95 10.22 37.25
C LEU A 341 -24.58 9.60 36.92
N ALA A 342 -24.58 8.34 36.52
CA ALA A 342 -23.37 7.50 36.38
C ALA A 342 -22.65 7.61 35.02
N VAL A 343 -22.96 8.64 34.23
CA VAL A 343 -22.45 8.82 32.86
C VAL A 343 -22.20 10.32 32.66
N ASP A 344 -21.08 10.66 32.05
CA ASP A 344 -20.79 12.02 31.60
C ASP A 344 -21.87 12.51 30.63
N GLY A 345 -22.30 13.77 30.78
CA GLY A 345 -23.44 14.30 30.04
C GLY A 345 -23.10 15.43 29.07
N THR A 346 -23.60 16.62 29.42
CA THR A 346 -23.43 17.83 28.62
C THR A 346 -22.42 18.73 29.32
N TYR A 347 -21.30 18.93 28.63
CA TYR A 347 -20.26 19.84 29.05
C TYR A 347 -20.65 21.28 28.71
N VAL A 348 -20.34 22.19 29.62
CA VAL A 348 -20.61 23.63 29.49
C VAL A 348 -19.29 24.39 29.63
N LEU A 349 -18.97 25.20 28.63
CA LEU A 349 -17.83 26.10 28.65
C LEU A 349 -18.07 27.19 29.70
N GLN A 350 -17.06 27.48 30.52
CA GLN A 350 -17.20 28.43 31.63
C GLN A 350 -17.05 29.90 31.19
N ASP A 351 -17.46 30.20 29.95
CA ASP A 351 -17.41 31.51 29.28
C ASP A 351 -18.48 32.53 29.73
N GLY A 352 -19.33 32.13 30.67
CA GLY A 352 -20.68 32.68 30.88
C GLY A 352 -21.77 31.60 30.79
N GLY A 353 -21.42 30.38 30.39
CA GLY A 353 -22.27 29.20 30.46
C GLY A 353 -23.28 29.09 29.33
N SER A 354 -23.01 29.76 28.20
CA SER A 354 -23.91 29.76 27.03
C SER A 354 -23.54 28.70 25.99
N THR A 355 -22.28 28.26 25.98
CA THR A 355 -21.76 27.28 25.03
C THR A 355 -21.75 25.88 25.68
N SER A 356 -22.35 24.89 25.01
CA SER A 356 -22.43 23.51 25.52
C SER A 356 -22.24 22.46 24.41
N GLY A 357 -21.86 21.24 24.80
CA GLY A 357 -21.63 20.13 23.87
C GLY A 357 -21.36 18.79 24.58
N GLN A 358 -20.91 17.78 23.84
CA GLN A 358 -20.54 16.46 24.35
C GLN A 358 -19.11 16.10 23.94
N ILE A 359 -18.43 15.27 24.73
CA ILE A 359 -17.14 14.69 24.36
C ILE A 359 -17.31 13.24 23.88
N TYR A 360 -16.64 12.86 22.79
CA TYR A 360 -16.68 11.52 22.21
C TYR A 360 -15.26 10.94 22.06
N ILE A 361 -14.76 10.34 23.14
CA ILE A 361 -13.44 9.69 23.19
C ILE A 361 -13.56 8.22 22.73
N ASN A 362 -12.61 7.74 21.94
CA ASN A 362 -12.51 6.32 21.58
C ASN A 362 -12.23 5.49 22.83
N SER A 363 -12.98 4.41 23.06
CA SER A 363 -12.71 3.48 24.17
C SER A 363 -11.39 2.72 23.98
N ASN A 364 -10.93 2.58 22.74
CA ASN A 364 -9.66 1.93 22.43
C ASN A 364 -8.53 2.96 22.42
N LEU A 365 -7.36 2.54 22.90
CA LEU A 365 -6.10 3.22 22.62
C LEU A 365 -5.69 2.96 21.16
N GLU A 366 -5.31 4.03 20.47
CA GLU A 366 -4.73 3.95 19.14
C GLU A 366 -3.21 4.10 19.22
N THR A 367 -2.49 3.41 18.33
CA THR A 367 -1.04 3.58 18.19
C THR A 367 -0.77 4.99 17.71
N ASN A 368 -0.08 5.76 18.52
CA ASN A 368 0.35 7.09 18.16
C ASN A 368 1.57 6.97 17.22
N SER A 369 1.45 7.43 15.98
CA SER A 369 2.54 7.53 14.98
C SER A 369 3.73 8.42 15.39
N SER A 370 3.75 8.90 16.64
CA SER A 370 4.90 9.41 17.36
C SER A 370 6.20 8.64 17.12
N VAL A 371 7.31 9.36 17.14
CA VAL A 371 8.69 8.83 17.16
C VAL A 371 8.95 7.81 18.30
N ASN A 372 8.14 7.84 19.37
CA ASN A 372 8.35 7.03 20.58
C ASN A 372 7.41 5.81 20.67
N GLY A 373 6.43 5.68 19.77
CA GLY A 373 5.49 4.55 19.70
C GLY A 373 4.59 4.40 20.94
N THR A 374 4.17 5.51 21.54
CA THR A 374 3.23 5.48 22.68
C THR A 374 1.77 5.38 22.21
N GLN A 375 0.79 5.44 23.11
CA GLN A 375 -0.63 5.31 22.75
C GLN A 375 -1.51 6.37 23.42
N THR A 376 -2.53 6.82 22.72
CA THR A 376 -3.50 7.83 23.18
C THR A 376 -4.92 7.46 22.75
N HIS A 377 -5.93 8.12 23.31
CA HIS A 377 -7.30 7.99 22.86
C HIS A 377 -7.62 9.07 21.82
N SER A 378 -8.16 8.67 20.67
CA SER A 378 -8.66 9.57 19.65
C SER A 378 -10.05 10.11 20.00
N ILE A 379 -10.49 11.18 19.32
CA ILE A 379 -11.89 11.58 19.29
C ILE A 379 -12.54 11.03 18.02
N THR A 380 -13.68 10.37 18.18
CA THR A 380 -14.34 9.58 17.13
C THR A 380 -15.47 10.33 16.42
N ASN A 381 -15.69 11.60 16.74
CA ASN A 381 -16.81 12.39 16.22
C ASN A 381 -16.39 13.85 15.98
N PRO A 382 -16.53 14.39 14.77
CA PRO A 382 -16.18 15.79 14.46
C PRO A 382 -17.06 16.82 15.19
N ASN A 383 -18.18 16.40 15.78
CA ASN A 383 -19.05 17.24 16.62
C ASN A 383 -18.68 17.17 18.12
N SER A 384 -17.60 16.48 18.47
CA SER A 384 -17.10 16.48 19.85
C SER A 384 -16.62 17.87 20.24
N ILE A 385 -16.86 18.24 21.50
CA ILE A 385 -16.07 19.31 22.13
C ILE A 385 -14.60 18.88 22.19
N ALA A 386 -13.74 19.88 22.17
CA ALA A 386 -12.30 19.76 22.23
C ALA A 386 -11.70 21.08 22.76
N ILE A 387 -10.42 21.03 23.10
CA ILE A 387 -9.65 22.15 23.65
C ILE A 387 -9.16 23.02 22.48
N ASN A 388 -10.04 23.89 21.98
CA ASN A 388 -9.68 24.78 20.90
C ASN A 388 -8.57 25.77 21.28
N ASN A 389 -7.58 25.88 20.39
CA ASN A 389 -6.47 26.84 20.37
C ASN A 389 -5.36 26.62 21.41
N ALA A 390 -4.11 26.79 20.98
CA ALA A 390 -2.92 26.61 21.79
C ALA A 390 -2.85 27.65 22.93
N ILE A 391 -3.36 27.28 24.12
CA ILE A 391 -3.22 28.10 25.33
C ILE A 391 -1.77 28.08 25.82
N THR A 392 -0.96 28.92 25.18
CA THR A 392 0.45 29.11 25.49
C THR A 392 0.69 29.54 26.94
N GLY A 393 1.94 29.42 27.39
CA GLY A 393 2.35 29.78 28.76
C GLY A 393 2.32 28.61 29.74
N VAL A 394 2.70 28.91 30.98
CA VAL A 394 3.07 27.89 31.98
C VAL A 394 1.91 27.40 32.85
N ASN A 395 2.07 26.18 33.35
CA ASN A 395 1.34 25.55 34.43
C ASN A 395 2.33 25.35 35.59
N GLY A 396 2.43 26.34 36.49
CA GLY A 396 3.52 26.40 37.46
C GLY A 396 4.88 26.64 36.78
N SER A 397 5.80 25.67 36.88
CA SER A 397 7.13 25.71 36.25
C SER A 397 7.18 25.08 34.84
N ILE A 398 6.13 24.35 34.44
CA ILE A 398 6.11 23.56 33.20
C ILE A 398 5.33 24.33 32.13
N SER A 399 5.88 24.48 30.92
CA SER A 399 5.15 25.05 29.78
C SER A 399 4.27 24.01 29.10
N VAL A 400 3.09 24.41 28.60
CA VAL A 400 2.41 23.61 27.58
C VAL A 400 3.35 23.52 26.37
N PRO A 401 3.69 22.32 25.85
CA PRO A 401 4.65 22.21 24.76
C PRO A 401 4.07 22.76 23.44
N SER A 402 4.95 23.04 22.49
CA SER A 402 4.56 23.42 21.12
C SER A 402 4.02 22.24 20.31
N THR A 403 4.24 21.01 20.79
CA THR A 403 3.80 19.78 20.15
C THR A 403 2.95 18.91 21.09
N ASP A 404 2.09 18.08 20.52
CA ASP A 404 1.29 17.09 21.25
C ASP A 404 2.12 15.83 21.64
N GLN A 405 1.51 14.77 22.17
CA GLN A 405 2.19 13.49 22.48
C GLN A 405 2.70 12.79 21.20
N ARG A 406 2.16 13.15 20.03
CA ARG A 406 2.58 12.65 18.71
C ARG A 406 3.83 13.35 18.18
N THR A 407 4.30 14.40 18.86
CA THR A 407 5.31 15.37 18.39
C THR A 407 4.85 16.23 17.19
N VAL A 408 3.54 16.25 16.90
CA VAL A 408 2.93 17.10 15.87
C VAL A 408 2.71 18.51 16.45
N SER A 409 2.82 19.54 15.62
CA SER A 409 2.82 20.95 16.05
C SER A 409 1.41 21.50 16.23
N ARG A 410 1.13 22.04 17.44
CA ARG A 410 -0.18 22.49 17.96
C ARG A 410 -0.80 23.69 17.21
N GLY A 411 -1.05 23.53 15.92
CA GLY A 411 -1.44 24.58 14.97
C GLY A 411 -2.85 24.46 14.41
N GLY A 412 -3.52 23.32 14.62
CA GLY A 412 -4.82 23.00 14.03
C GLY A 412 -6.06 23.47 14.80
N THR A 413 -7.22 23.00 14.34
CA THR A 413 -8.50 23.07 15.06
C THR A 413 -9.24 21.73 14.96
N PRO A 414 -9.81 21.17 16.04
CA PRO A 414 -9.53 21.36 17.48
C PRO A 414 -8.39 20.49 18.06
N ASP A 415 -7.79 20.93 19.16
CA ASP A 415 -6.76 20.21 19.92
C ASP A 415 -7.36 19.46 21.13
N ILE A 416 -6.85 18.28 21.47
CA ILE A 416 -7.47 17.31 22.39
C ILE A 416 -6.39 16.79 23.36
N GLY A 417 -5.81 17.71 24.12
CA GLY A 417 -4.76 17.41 25.10
C GLY A 417 -3.55 16.77 24.45
N ALA A 418 -3.33 15.48 24.70
CA ALA A 418 -2.20 14.75 24.13
C ALA A 418 -2.28 14.52 22.60
N TYR A 419 -3.37 14.91 21.92
CA TYR A 419 -3.65 14.58 20.52
C TYR A 419 -4.26 15.78 19.78
N GLU A 420 -3.69 16.22 18.66
CA GLU A 420 -4.45 17.01 17.67
C GLU A 420 -5.24 16.10 16.73
N TYR A 421 -6.46 16.49 16.38
CA TYR A 421 -7.11 15.93 15.18
C TYR A 421 -6.52 16.62 13.95
N GLU A 422 -5.53 15.99 13.32
CA GLU A 422 -5.05 16.28 11.97
C GLU A 422 -4.68 14.90 11.40
N THR A 423 -5.55 14.32 10.56
CA THR A 423 -5.61 14.37 9.07
C THR A 423 -4.93 13.14 8.48
N ASP A 424 -5.09 12.89 7.18
CA ASP A 424 -4.64 11.66 6.56
C ASP A 424 -3.11 11.52 6.63
N VAL A 425 -2.63 10.29 6.73
CA VAL A 425 -1.20 9.92 6.73
C VAL A 425 -0.90 8.78 5.75
N VAL A 426 -1.91 8.37 4.98
CA VAL A 426 -1.74 7.47 3.83
C VAL A 426 -1.37 8.33 2.65
N ASN A 427 -0.28 8.01 1.96
CA ASN A 427 0.06 8.71 0.72
C ASN A 427 -0.92 8.29 -0.39
N PRO A 428 -1.34 9.22 -1.27
CA PRO A 428 -2.19 8.88 -2.41
C PRO A 428 -1.45 7.91 -3.33
N THR A 429 -2.15 6.87 -3.80
CA THR A 429 -1.60 5.86 -4.72
C THR A 429 -2.42 5.80 -6.01
N ALA A 430 -1.76 5.49 -7.13
CA ALA A 430 -2.42 5.34 -8.42
C ALA A 430 -3.26 4.05 -8.44
N LEU A 431 -4.58 4.22 -8.56
CA LEU A 431 -5.56 3.14 -8.69
C LEU A 431 -5.59 2.58 -10.12
N TYR A 432 -5.53 3.46 -11.12
CA TYR A 432 -5.33 3.08 -12.52
C TYR A 432 -4.80 4.24 -13.37
N PHE A 433 -4.27 3.90 -14.54
CA PHE A 433 -3.81 4.83 -15.57
C PHE A 433 -4.73 4.78 -16.80
N ASN A 434 -4.92 5.92 -17.46
CA ASN A 434 -5.65 6.03 -18.72
C ASN A 434 -4.90 6.94 -19.71
N PRO A 435 -4.45 6.44 -20.87
CA PRO A 435 -4.40 5.04 -21.27
C PRO A 435 -3.64 4.17 -20.26
N ALA A 436 -4.00 2.89 -20.18
CA ALA A 436 -3.33 1.94 -19.29
C ALA A 436 -1.85 1.75 -19.68
N ASP A 437 -1.05 1.25 -18.75
CA ASP A 437 0.35 0.88 -19.03
C ASP A 437 0.44 -0.17 -20.16
N ASN A 438 1.38 0.03 -21.08
CA ASN A 438 1.52 -0.70 -22.35
C ASN A 438 0.31 -0.60 -23.30
N ALA A 439 -0.55 0.41 -23.17
CA ALA A 439 -1.63 0.63 -24.13
C ALA A 439 -1.07 0.91 -25.54
N THR A 440 -1.60 0.20 -26.54
CA THR A 440 -1.32 0.44 -27.95
C THR A 440 -2.39 1.32 -28.59
N SER A 441 -2.09 1.86 -29.78
CA SER A 441 -3.03 2.68 -30.56
C SER A 441 -3.52 3.95 -29.86
N VAL A 442 -2.68 4.55 -29.00
CA VAL A 442 -2.99 5.82 -28.34
C VAL A 442 -2.94 6.97 -29.34
N GLY A 443 -3.96 7.85 -29.35
CA GLY A 443 -3.99 8.97 -30.29
C GLY A 443 -2.79 9.91 -30.11
N VAL A 444 -2.19 10.38 -31.20
CA VAL A 444 -1.00 11.26 -31.19
C VAL A 444 -1.21 12.65 -30.56
N ASN A 445 -2.44 12.98 -30.16
CA ASN A 445 -2.80 14.17 -29.38
C ASN A 445 -3.64 13.78 -28.15
N ALA A 446 -3.39 12.62 -27.55
CA ALA A 446 -4.14 12.12 -26.40
C ALA A 446 -3.91 12.98 -25.14
N ASN A 447 -4.95 13.02 -24.30
CA ASN A 447 -4.83 13.43 -22.91
C ASN A 447 -4.70 12.18 -22.03
N PHE A 448 -4.11 12.34 -20.86
CA PHE A 448 -3.77 11.26 -19.95
C PHE A 448 -4.38 11.52 -18.58
N GLU A 449 -4.70 10.47 -17.84
CA GLU A 449 -5.30 10.54 -16.51
C GLU A 449 -4.70 9.47 -15.60
N ILE A 450 -4.39 9.87 -14.36
CA ILE A 450 -4.14 8.96 -13.25
C ILE A 450 -5.34 9.09 -12.31
N ALA A 451 -6.03 7.99 -12.03
CA ALA A 451 -7.00 7.96 -10.95
C ALA A 451 -6.29 7.54 -9.66
N PHE A 452 -6.44 8.33 -8.60
CA PHE A 452 -5.85 8.09 -7.29
C PHE A 452 -6.85 7.42 -6.32
N THR A 453 -6.32 6.85 -5.23
CA THR A 453 -7.10 6.26 -4.13
C THR A 453 -7.95 7.25 -3.34
N GLU A 454 -7.66 8.55 -3.48
CA GLU A 454 -8.25 9.65 -2.71
C GLU A 454 -8.18 10.96 -3.51
N ASP A 455 -8.83 12.02 -3.00
CA ASP A 455 -8.79 13.34 -3.64
C ASP A 455 -7.38 13.95 -3.55
N VAL A 456 -6.87 14.41 -4.69
CA VAL A 456 -5.52 14.98 -4.80
C VAL A 456 -5.52 16.48 -5.08
N ALA A 457 -4.32 17.05 -5.10
CA ALA A 457 -4.00 18.40 -5.56
C ALA A 457 -2.61 18.43 -6.22
N THR A 458 -2.37 19.44 -7.06
CA THR A 458 -1.04 19.72 -7.62
C THR A 458 -0.16 20.41 -6.58
N SER A 459 1.08 19.98 -6.45
CA SER A 459 2.04 20.53 -5.48
C SER A 459 3.27 21.12 -6.18
N THR A 460 4.45 20.48 -6.14
CA THR A 460 5.67 21.04 -6.73
C THR A 460 6.51 20.00 -7.47
N GLY A 461 6.96 20.33 -8.69
CA GLY A 461 7.76 19.45 -9.53
C GLY A 461 7.23 19.38 -10.95
N ASN A 462 7.73 18.41 -11.70
CA ASN A 462 7.43 18.24 -13.11
C ASN A 462 6.87 16.85 -13.41
N ILE A 463 6.15 16.78 -14.51
CA ILE A 463 5.86 15.58 -15.28
C ILE A 463 6.71 15.67 -16.54
N ILE A 464 7.38 14.58 -16.92
CA ILE A 464 8.24 14.54 -18.12
C ILE A 464 7.81 13.38 -19.01
N LEU A 465 7.50 13.68 -20.26
CA LEU A 465 7.21 12.71 -21.31
C LEU A 465 8.48 12.43 -22.10
N TYR A 466 8.84 11.15 -22.21
CA TYR A 466 10.03 10.66 -22.90
C TYR A 466 9.67 9.74 -24.05
N LYS A 467 10.51 9.70 -25.09
CA LYS A 467 10.44 8.72 -26.18
C LYS A 467 11.33 7.52 -25.84
N THR A 468 10.77 6.31 -25.84
CA THR A 468 11.44 5.09 -25.33
C THR A 468 12.63 4.66 -26.17
N SER A 469 12.71 5.07 -27.45
CA SER A 469 13.78 4.64 -28.35
C SER A 469 15.17 5.21 -28.02
N ASP A 470 15.23 6.37 -27.34
CA ASP A 470 16.47 7.12 -27.13
C ASP A 470 16.49 7.97 -25.83
N ASP A 471 15.51 7.76 -24.93
CA ASP A 471 15.26 8.53 -23.71
C ASP A 471 15.21 10.06 -23.95
N SER A 472 14.83 10.50 -25.17
CA SER A 472 14.71 11.92 -25.49
C SER A 472 13.46 12.53 -24.85
N THR A 473 13.63 13.69 -24.19
CA THR A 473 12.51 14.44 -23.62
C THR A 473 11.67 15.07 -24.72
N ILE A 474 10.40 14.67 -24.81
CA ILE A 474 9.42 15.25 -25.72
C ILE A 474 8.79 16.49 -25.11
N GLU A 475 8.39 16.42 -23.84
CA GLU A 475 7.79 17.55 -23.13
C GLU A 475 8.10 17.50 -21.63
N THR A 476 8.40 18.66 -21.04
CA THR A 476 8.42 18.88 -19.59
C THR A 476 7.24 19.76 -19.21
N ILE A 477 6.42 19.28 -18.29
CA ILE A 477 5.18 19.91 -17.83
C ILE A 477 5.35 20.27 -16.35
N ASP A 478 5.35 21.56 -16.03
CA ASP A 478 5.24 22.05 -14.65
C ASP A 478 3.87 21.62 -14.10
N VAL A 479 3.87 20.96 -12.94
CA VAL A 479 2.63 20.43 -12.35
C VAL A 479 1.64 21.51 -11.93
N THR A 480 2.11 22.74 -11.69
CA THR A 480 1.28 23.90 -11.38
C THR A 480 0.77 24.62 -12.64
N GLY A 481 1.19 24.18 -13.82
CA GLY A 481 0.84 24.75 -15.11
C GLY A 481 -0.56 24.36 -15.61
N SER A 482 -1.09 25.13 -16.56
CA SER A 482 -2.44 24.95 -17.13
C SER A 482 -2.67 23.66 -17.95
N LYS A 483 -1.69 22.75 -17.98
CA LYS A 483 -1.76 21.44 -18.64
C LYS A 483 -2.17 20.33 -17.68
N VAL A 484 -2.13 20.59 -16.38
CA VAL A 484 -2.52 19.64 -15.34
C VAL A 484 -3.84 20.08 -14.72
N THR A 485 -4.68 19.13 -14.30
CA THR A 485 -5.92 19.41 -13.56
C THR A 485 -6.15 18.29 -12.54
N ALA A 486 -6.23 18.65 -11.25
CA ALA A 486 -6.31 17.67 -10.17
C ALA A 486 -7.07 18.13 -8.90
N SER A 487 -7.57 19.36 -8.83
CA SER A 487 -7.99 19.96 -7.55
C SER A 487 -9.21 19.27 -6.92
N SER A 488 -9.02 18.65 -5.75
CA SER A 488 -10.10 18.10 -4.92
C SER A 488 -10.94 17.06 -5.65
N THR A 489 -10.25 16.17 -6.36
CA THR A 489 -10.81 15.03 -7.07
C THR A 489 -9.78 13.91 -7.13
N THR A 490 -10.23 12.66 -7.20
CA THR A 490 -9.38 11.50 -7.46
C THR A 490 -8.75 11.49 -8.85
N ALA A 491 -9.22 12.31 -9.80
CA ALA A 491 -8.74 12.33 -11.18
C ALA A 491 -7.63 13.38 -11.40
N PHE A 492 -6.44 12.92 -11.75
CA PHE A 492 -5.28 13.74 -12.08
C PHE A 492 -5.04 13.71 -13.60
N ILE A 493 -5.44 14.78 -14.29
CA ILE A 493 -5.43 14.86 -15.75
C ILE A 493 -4.19 15.62 -16.23
N ILE A 494 -3.51 15.08 -17.23
CA ILE A 494 -2.30 15.60 -17.87
C ILE A 494 -2.60 15.79 -19.36
N ASN A 495 -2.39 17.00 -19.88
CA ASN A 495 -2.69 17.36 -21.27
C ASN A 495 -1.41 17.89 -21.95
N PRO A 496 -0.56 17.00 -22.51
CA PRO A 496 0.61 17.41 -23.30
C PRO A 496 0.21 18.30 -24.49
N SER A 497 1.15 19.12 -24.96
CA SER A 497 0.96 19.96 -26.15
C SER A 497 1.68 19.46 -27.40
N ALA A 498 2.66 18.58 -27.24
CA ALA A 498 3.34 17.93 -28.35
C ALA A 498 2.39 16.97 -29.08
N THR A 499 2.23 17.15 -30.40
CA THR A 499 1.76 16.07 -31.26
C THR A 499 2.87 15.03 -31.37
N LEU A 500 2.54 13.79 -31.02
CA LEU A 500 3.48 12.68 -30.99
C LEU A 500 3.68 12.08 -32.39
N ASP A 501 4.80 11.38 -32.59
CA ASP A 501 4.99 10.54 -33.77
C ASP A 501 4.01 9.34 -33.70
N GLY A 502 3.55 8.84 -34.85
CA GLY A 502 2.79 7.59 -34.92
C GLY A 502 3.67 6.35 -34.66
N GLU A 503 3.03 5.22 -34.36
CA GLU A 503 3.68 3.91 -34.08
C GLU A 503 4.88 3.97 -33.11
N THR A 504 4.88 4.93 -32.18
CA THR A 504 6.05 5.25 -31.35
C THR A 504 5.72 5.05 -29.88
N GLU A 505 6.63 4.42 -29.16
CA GLU A 505 6.52 4.17 -27.73
C GLU A 505 7.07 5.35 -26.90
N TYR A 506 6.33 5.72 -25.85
CA TYR A 506 6.65 6.79 -24.92
C TYR A 506 6.39 6.36 -23.48
N TYR A 507 6.99 7.05 -22.50
CA TYR A 507 6.74 6.83 -21.07
C TYR A 507 6.76 8.14 -20.27
N PHE A 508 6.11 8.13 -19.10
CA PHE A 508 6.10 9.26 -18.16
C PHE A 508 7.04 9.06 -16.97
N PHE A 509 7.76 10.11 -16.58
CA PHE A 509 8.26 10.31 -15.22
C PHE A 509 7.46 11.42 -14.53
N ILE A 510 7.29 11.29 -13.20
CA ILE A 510 6.56 12.23 -12.35
C ILE A 510 7.34 12.41 -11.05
N ASP A 511 7.70 13.64 -10.69
CA ASP A 511 8.42 13.93 -9.45
C ASP A 511 7.59 13.52 -8.20
N ALA A 512 8.26 12.98 -7.18
CA ALA A 512 7.64 12.47 -5.93
C ALA A 512 7.05 13.56 -4.99
N THR A 513 6.95 14.80 -5.48
CA THR A 513 6.30 15.94 -4.81
C THR A 513 5.30 16.64 -5.73
N ALA A 514 5.05 16.09 -6.93
CA ALA A 514 4.21 16.73 -7.94
C ALA A 514 2.72 16.66 -7.56
N VAL A 515 2.31 15.58 -6.88
CA VAL A 515 0.93 15.29 -6.49
C VAL A 515 0.91 15.04 -4.98
N ASP A 516 0.11 15.82 -4.26
CA ASP A 516 -0.18 15.61 -2.85
C ASP A 516 -1.69 15.29 -2.69
N ASP A 517 -2.08 14.62 -1.60
CA ASP A 517 -3.49 14.57 -1.18
C ASP A 517 -3.95 15.91 -0.56
N ILE A 518 -5.21 16.01 -0.14
CA ILE A 518 -5.75 17.22 0.51
C ILE A 518 -5.18 17.45 1.94
N SER A 519 -4.61 16.43 2.57
CA SER A 519 -3.94 16.49 3.88
C SER A 519 -2.45 16.89 3.77
N GLY A 520 -1.85 16.77 2.58
CA GLY A 520 -0.47 17.12 2.27
C GLY A 520 0.52 15.95 2.20
N ASN A 521 0.09 14.68 2.08
CA ASN A 521 1.02 13.57 1.83
C ASN A 521 1.27 13.41 0.32
N SER A 522 2.53 13.24 -0.07
CA SER A 522 2.93 13.17 -1.49
C SER A 522 2.85 11.77 -2.08
N TYR A 523 2.34 11.66 -3.30
CA TYR A 523 2.51 10.47 -4.13
C TYR A 523 4.00 10.23 -4.40
N SER A 524 4.46 8.97 -4.30
CA SER A 524 5.86 8.58 -4.52
C SER A 524 6.41 8.87 -5.92
N GLY A 525 5.58 9.33 -6.86
CA GLY A 525 5.96 9.67 -8.22
C GLY A 525 6.20 8.43 -9.10
N ILE A 526 6.69 8.69 -10.33
CA ILE A 526 7.06 7.67 -11.30
C ILE A 526 8.51 7.91 -11.73
N THR A 527 9.37 6.91 -11.52
CA THR A 527 10.82 7.00 -11.77
C THR A 527 11.38 5.85 -12.61
N ALA A 528 10.54 4.89 -13.02
CA ALA A 528 10.89 3.78 -13.90
C ALA A 528 10.09 3.87 -15.20
N SER A 529 10.76 3.65 -16.35
CA SER A 529 10.15 3.76 -17.68
C SER A 529 9.09 2.68 -17.95
N THR A 530 9.07 1.62 -17.14
CA THR A 530 8.12 0.50 -17.22
C THR A 530 6.95 0.62 -16.23
N THR A 531 6.68 1.80 -15.68
CA THR A 531 5.55 2.03 -14.75
C THR A 531 4.33 2.61 -15.47
N TRP A 532 4.55 3.48 -16.45
CA TRP A 532 3.49 3.99 -17.31
C TRP A 532 4.06 4.35 -18.69
N SER A 533 3.95 3.40 -19.60
CA SER A 533 4.32 3.49 -21.01
C SER A 533 3.10 3.31 -21.93
N PHE A 534 3.21 3.75 -23.17
CA PHE A 534 2.20 3.54 -24.21
C PHE A 534 2.80 3.67 -25.62
N THR A 535 2.15 3.06 -26.61
CA THR A 535 2.49 3.18 -28.03
C THR A 535 1.39 3.92 -28.77
N THR A 536 1.77 4.93 -29.55
CA THR A 536 0.82 5.71 -30.36
C THR A 536 0.23 4.91 -31.51
N ALA A 537 -0.94 5.33 -31.99
CA ALA A 537 -1.57 4.80 -33.19
C ALA A 537 -0.73 5.06 -34.43
N ASP A 538 -0.87 4.19 -35.43
CA ASP A 538 -0.47 4.53 -36.78
C ASP A 538 -1.39 5.62 -37.34
N ILE A 539 -0.76 6.59 -38.00
CA ILE A 539 -1.39 7.76 -38.63
C ILE A 539 -0.92 7.92 -40.09
N SER A 540 -0.18 6.93 -40.60
CA SER A 540 0.30 6.88 -41.97
C SER A 540 -0.83 6.41 -42.86
N ASN A 541 -1.08 7.08 -43.98
CA ASN A 541 -1.99 6.53 -44.99
C ASN A 541 -1.21 5.50 -45.83
N PRO A 542 -1.83 4.36 -46.20
CA PRO A 542 -1.29 3.47 -47.21
C PRO A 542 -0.90 4.19 -48.49
N VAL A 543 0.24 3.81 -49.05
CA VAL A 543 0.68 4.26 -50.38
C VAL A 543 0.94 3.07 -51.29
N VAL A 544 0.73 3.24 -52.58
CA VAL A 544 1.02 2.18 -53.56
C VAL A 544 2.53 2.02 -53.71
N SER A 545 3.02 0.80 -53.53
CA SER A 545 4.41 0.42 -53.72
C SER A 545 4.69 -0.09 -55.15
N THR A 546 3.76 -0.84 -55.75
CA THR A 546 3.85 -1.29 -57.15
C THR A 546 2.48 -1.48 -57.82
N LEU A 547 2.43 -1.30 -59.14
CA LEU A 547 1.29 -1.60 -60.00
C LEU A 547 1.70 -2.60 -61.10
N SER A 548 0.81 -3.52 -61.46
CA SER A 548 0.96 -4.44 -62.59
C SER A 548 -0.36 -4.56 -63.36
N PRO A 549 -0.47 -4.20 -64.66
CA PRO A 549 0.56 -3.57 -65.47
C PRO A 549 1.13 -2.32 -64.81
N SER A 550 2.41 -2.04 -65.04
CA SER A 550 2.97 -0.76 -64.60
C SER A 550 2.24 0.39 -65.31
N ASP A 551 2.29 1.57 -64.73
CA ASP A 551 1.91 2.79 -65.45
C ASP A 551 2.74 2.93 -66.76
N ASP A 552 2.15 3.59 -67.76
CA ASP A 552 2.63 3.69 -69.15
C ASP A 552 2.94 2.34 -69.85
N ALA A 553 2.47 1.19 -69.34
CA ALA A 553 2.78 -0.12 -69.94
C ALA A 553 2.16 -0.27 -71.33
N THR A 554 2.99 -0.48 -72.35
CA THR A 554 2.55 -0.81 -73.72
C THR A 554 2.50 -2.32 -73.96
N ALA A 555 1.59 -2.77 -74.81
CA ALA A 555 1.43 -4.17 -75.20
C ALA A 555 1.03 -5.12 -74.04
N VAL A 556 0.21 -4.61 -73.12
CA VAL A 556 -0.44 -5.39 -72.07
C VAL A 556 -1.31 -6.49 -72.69
N SER A 557 -1.25 -7.71 -72.17
CA SER A 557 -2.07 -8.81 -72.70
C SER A 557 -3.55 -8.53 -72.49
N ILE A 558 -4.40 -8.85 -73.46
CA ILE A 558 -5.83 -8.54 -73.39
C ILE A 558 -6.57 -9.27 -72.26
N ASP A 559 -6.00 -10.35 -71.73
CA ASP A 559 -6.47 -11.16 -70.60
C ASP A 559 -5.75 -10.83 -69.28
N SER A 560 -5.10 -9.65 -69.17
CA SER A 560 -4.32 -9.28 -67.98
C SER A 560 -5.21 -8.91 -66.78
N ASN A 561 -4.91 -9.51 -65.63
CA ASN A 561 -5.34 -8.99 -64.33
C ASN A 561 -4.58 -7.69 -63.99
N PHE A 562 -5.17 -6.86 -63.14
CA PHE A 562 -4.51 -5.69 -62.55
C PHE A 562 -4.15 -5.98 -61.09
N VAL A 563 -2.93 -5.71 -60.66
CA VAL A 563 -2.45 -5.95 -59.29
C VAL A 563 -1.92 -4.65 -58.71
N VAL A 564 -2.37 -4.33 -57.50
CA VAL A 564 -1.86 -3.24 -56.67
C VAL A 564 -1.21 -3.82 -55.42
N THR A 565 -0.04 -3.30 -55.08
CA THR A 565 0.66 -3.59 -53.82
C THR A 565 0.85 -2.29 -53.05
N PHE A 566 0.68 -2.32 -51.74
CA PHE A 566 0.78 -1.17 -50.83
C PHE A 566 2.09 -1.17 -50.02
N SER A 567 2.32 -0.08 -49.27
CA SER A 567 3.37 0.07 -48.25
C SER A 567 3.21 -0.89 -47.07
N GLU A 568 1.96 -1.25 -46.77
CA GLU A 568 1.51 -1.88 -45.53
C GLU A 568 0.28 -2.75 -45.76
N ASN A 569 -0.21 -3.39 -44.70
CA ASN A 569 -1.39 -4.24 -44.77
C ASN A 569 -2.67 -3.40 -44.85
N VAL A 570 -3.45 -3.60 -45.92
CA VAL A 570 -4.76 -2.97 -46.09
C VAL A 570 -5.88 -4.01 -46.18
N ALA A 571 -7.10 -3.55 -45.93
CA ALA A 571 -8.34 -4.29 -46.14
C ALA A 571 -9.25 -3.52 -47.11
N THR A 572 -10.04 -4.24 -47.89
CA THR A 572 -11.09 -3.64 -48.72
C THR A 572 -12.22 -3.10 -47.85
N SER A 573 -12.59 -1.84 -48.06
CA SER A 573 -13.60 -1.11 -47.29
C SER A 573 -14.84 -0.80 -48.14
N THR A 574 -14.95 0.38 -48.75
CA THR A 574 -16.16 0.76 -49.52
C THR A 574 -15.87 1.55 -50.81
N GLY A 575 -16.76 1.42 -51.79
CA GLY A 575 -16.68 2.16 -53.05
C GLY A 575 -16.18 1.32 -54.22
N ASN A 576 -15.73 2.00 -55.27
CA ASN A 576 -15.52 1.40 -56.59
C ASN A 576 -14.08 1.60 -57.08
N ILE A 577 -13.59 0.59 -57.79
CA ILE A 577 -12.51 0.70 -58.77
C ILE A 577 -13.16 0.79 -60.16
N LEU A 578 -12.67 1.65 -61.03
CA LEU A 578 -13.18 1.84 -62.39
C LEU A 578 -12.08 1.56 -63.42
N LEU A 579 -12.35 0.67 -64.37
CA LEU A 579 -11.59 0.57 -65.61
C LEU A 579 -12.23 1.48 -66.65
N ARG A 580 -11.45 2.40 -67.22
CA ARG A 580 -11.93 3.37 -68.22
C ARG A 580 -11.08 3.36 -69.47
N LYS A 581 -11.69 3.73 -70.59
CA LYS A 581 -11.02 3.90 -71.88
C LYS A 581 -10.51 5.33 -72.02
N GLU A 582 -9.23 5.49 -72.36
CA GLU A 582 -8.61 6.82 -72.45
C GLU A 582 -9.22 7.69 -73.56
N SER A 583 -9.65 7.08 -74.67
CA SER A 583 -10.08 7.81 -75.88
C SER A 583 -11.37 8.64 -75.73
N ASP A 584 -12.24 8.27 -74.80
CA ASP A 584 -13.60 8.84 -74.66
C ASP A 584 -14.14 8.87 -73.22
N ASP A 585 -13.29 8.64 -72.21
CA ASP A 585 -13.63 8.56 -70.77
C ASP A 585 -14.62 7.41 -70.42
N SER A 586 -15.02 6.56 -71.37
CA SER A 586 -16.07 5.57 -71.11
C SER A 586 -15.67 4.56 -70.03
N VAL A 587 -16.58 4.31 -69.08
CA VAL A 587 -16.44 3.24 -68.09
C VAL A 587 -16.65 1.91 -68.80
N ILE A 588 -15.64 1.05 -68.72
CA ILE A 588 -15.62 -0.30 -69.28
C ILE A 588 -16.14 -1.27 -68.23
N GLU A 589 -15.65 -1.15 -67.00
CA GLU A 589 -16.06 -1.99 -65.87
C GLU A 589 -15.98 -1.24 -64.54
N THR A 590 -16.89 -1.56 -63.63
CA THR A 590 -16.96 -1.04 -62.26
C THR A 590 -16.83 -2.22 -61.30
N PHE A 591 -15.78 -2.22 -60.48
CA PHE A 591 -15.56 -3.21 -59.44
C PHE A 591 -15.96 -2.62 -58.08
N ASP A 592 -17.15 -2.95 -57.61
CA ASP A 592 -17.63 -2.62 -56.26
C ASP A 592 -16.98 -3.55 -55.24
N VAL A 593 -16.18 -3.00 -54.33
CA VAL A 593 -15.38 -3.80 -53.39
C VAL A 593 -16.21 -4.46 -52.29
N SER A 594 -17.47 -4.05 -52.13
CA SER A 594 -18.40 -4.63 -51.16
C SER A 594 -19.16 -5.86 -51.68
N SER A 595 -19.13 -6.11 -53.00
CA SER A 595 -19.93 -7.18 -53.64
C SER A 595 -19.19 -7.99 -54.71
N SER A 596 -18.00 -7.57 -55.13
CA SER A 596 -17.28 -8.19 -56.25
C SER A 596 -16.34 -9.33 -55.83
N VAL A 597 -16.56 -10.52 -56.41
CA VAL A 597 -15.63 -11.67 -56.35
C VAL A 597 -14.38 -11.45 -57.22
N LEU A 598 -14.34 -10.37 -58.00
CA LEU A 598 -13.27 -10.06 -58.95
C LEU A 598 -12.08 -9.35 -58.31
N ILE A 599 -12.20 -8.94 -57.05
CA ILE A 599 -11.10 -8.41 -56.24
C ILE A 599 -10.68 -9.50 -55.25
N THR A 600 -9.43 -9.95 -55.37
CA THR A 600 -8.89 -11.06 -54.57
C THR A 600 -7.51 -10.68 -54.03
N GLY A 601 -7.26 -10.95 -52.75
CA GLY A 601 -6.02 -10.54 -52.09
C GLY A 601 -6.19 -10.37 -50.58
N SER A 602 -5.09 -10.12 -49.89
CA SER A 602 -5.03 -9.80 -48.47
C SER A 602 -3.66 -9.23 -48.09
N GLY A 603 -3.59 -8.54 -46.95
CA GLY A 603 -2.35 -7.90 -46.51
C GLY A 603 -1.97 -6.76 -47.45
N THR A 604 -0.77 -6.81 -48.01
CA THR A 604 -0.25 -5.72 -48.87
C THR A 604 -0.73 -5.77 -50.32
N THR A 605 -1.33 -6.86 -50.81
CA THR A 605 -1.50 -7.10 -52.27
C THR A 605 -2.92 -7.48 -52.66
N TYR A 606 -3.46 -6.80 -53.67
CA TYR A 606 -4.80 -7.03 -54.23
C TYR A 606 -4.77 -7.15 -55.76
N THR A 607 -5.50 -8.15 -56.28
CA THR A 607 -5.67 -8.47 -57.69
C THR A 607 -7.11 -8.19 -58.12
N ILE A 608 -7.29 -7.40 -59.17
CA ILE A 608 -8.55 -7.02 -59.83
C ILE A 608 -8.58 -7.74 -61.18
N ASN A 609 -9.63 -8.52 -61.44
CA ASN A 609 -9.76 -9.30 -62.66
C ASN A 609 -10.97 -8.84 -63.49
N PRO A 610 -10.79 -8.21 -64.67
CA PRO A 610 -11.88 -7.85 -65.57
C PRO A 610 -12.74 -9.05 -65.98
N THR A 611 -14.06 -8.85 -66.14
CA THR A 611 -14.96 -9.95 -66.59
C THR A 611 -14.88 -10.24 -68.08
N SER A 612 -14.19 -9.41 -68.86
CA SER A 612 -14.02 -9.55 -70.31
C SER A 612 -12.64 -9.09 -70.75
N ASP A 613 -12.09 -9.78 -71.74
CA ASP A 613 -10.84 -9.39 -72.39
C ASP A 613 -10.89 -7.94 -72.88
N LEU A 614 -9.76 -7.23 -72.72
CA LEU A 614 -9.55 -5.88 -73.23
C LEU A 614 -9.60 -5.86 -74.77
N ALA A 615 -9.98 -4.72 -75.34
CA ALA A 615 -9.88 -4.51 -76.77
C ALA A 615 -8.41 -4.28 -77.17
N TYR A 616 -8.00 -4.90 -78.30
CA TYR A 616 -6.69 -4.65 -78.90
C TYR A 616 -6.49 -3.17 -79.26
N ASP A 617 -5.22 -2.74 -79.29
CA ASP A 617 -4.78 -1.38 -79.66
C ASP A 617 -5.59 -0.26 -78.96
N THR A 618 -5.87 -0.46 -77.67
CA THR A 618 -6.70 0.44 -76.86
C THR A 618 -5.97 0.81 -75.58
N SER A 619 -5.87 2.11 -75.31
CA SER A 619 -5.42 2.63 -74.02
C SER A 619 -6.54 2.69 -72.99
N TYR A 620 -6.18 2.30 -71.78
CA TYR A 620 -7.03 2.27 -70.60
C TYR A 620 -6.33 2.96 -69.43
N TYR A 621 -7.12 3.36 -68.44
CA TYR A 621 -6.61 3.75 -67.13
C TYR A 621 -7.54 3.26 -66.02
N VAL A 622 -7.00 3.13 -64.82
CA VAL A 622 -7.69 2.60 -63.64
C VAL A 622 -7.83 3.68 -62.57
N GLN A 623 -9.05 3.93 -62.12
CA GLN A 623 -9.33 4.79 -60.97
C GLN A 623 -9.69 3.94 -59.75
N ILE A 624 -9.19 4.32 -58.58
CA ILE A 624 -9.46 3.69 -57.28
C ILE A 624 -10.03 4.77 -56.36
N ALA A 625 -11.27 4.63 -55.89
CA ALA A 625 -11.82 5.61 -54.95
C ALA A 625 -11.07 5.57 -53.59
N SER A 626 -10.94 6.72 -52.93
CA SER A 626 -10.14 6.90 -51.69
C SER A 626 -10.71 6.24 -50.43
N THR A 627 -11.78 5.46 -50.55
CA THR A 627 -12.41 4.68 -49.47
C THR A 627 -12.30 3.18 -49.71
N VAL A 628 -11.63 2.77 -50.79
CA VAL A 628 -11.59 1.37 -51.23
C VAL A 628 -10.67 0.52 -50.36
N PHE A 629 -9.56 1.08 -49.88
CA PHE A 629 -8.58 0.40 -49.05
C PHE A 629 -8.28 1.23 -47.80
N ASP A 630 -8.46 0.63 -46.62
CA ASP A 630 -8.08 1.18 -45.33
C ASP A 630 -7.03 0.25 -44.68
N ASP A 631 -6.08 0.78 -43.93
CA ASP A 631 -5.15 -0.07 -43.14
C ASP A 631 -5.81 -0.69 -41.88
N THR A 632 -5.01 -1.34 -41.04
CA THR A 632 -5.47 -1.94 -39.78
C THR A 632 -5.75 -0.94 -38.65
N ALA A 633 -5.27 0.31 -38.74
CA ALA A 633 -5.57 1.41 -37.82
C ALA A 633 -6.78 2.26 -38.29
N GLY A 634 -7.18 2.12 -39.55
CA GLY A 634 -8.29 2.83 -40.19
C GLY A 634 -7.88 4.03 -41.05
N ASN A 635 -6.60 4.20 -41.42
CA ASN A 635 -6.22 5.26 -42.35
C ASN A 635 -6.48 4.82 -43.80
N SER A 636 -7.17 5.66 -44.57
CA SER A 636 -7.58 5.32 -45.94
C SER A 636 -6.50 5.64 -46.98
N TYR A 637 -6.29 4.75 -47.94
CA TYR A 637 -5.52 5.05 -49.14
C TYR A 637 -6.11 6.25 -49.89
N ALA A 638 -5.28 7.22 -50.28
CA ALA A 638 -5.72 8.42 -51.00
C ALA A 638 -6.44 8.16 -52.34
N GLY A 639 -6.30 6.96 -52.91
CA GLY A 639 -6.94 6.57 -54.16
C GLY A 639 -6.18 7.04 -55.41
N ILE A 640 -6.73 6.66 -56.57
CA ILE A 640 -6.31 7.12 -57.91
C ILE A 640 -7.53 7.77 -58.56
N SER A 641 -7.46 9.08 -58.80
CA SER A 641 -8.60 9.86 -59.33
C SER A 641 -8.34 10.53 -60.67
N ASP A 642 -7.06 10.76 -61.01
CA ASP A 642 -6.64 11.24 -62.32
C ASP A 642 -6.58 10.10 -63.36
N THR A 643 -6.12 10.42 -64.57
CA THR A 643 -6.04 9.49 -65.72
C THR A 643 -4.61 9.03 -66.03
N THR A 644 -3.64 9.42 -65.20
CA THR A 644 -2.18 9.34 -65.46
C THR A 644 -1.40 8.58 -64.41
N SER A 645 -1.96 8.31 -63.22
CA SER A 645 -1.26 7.57 -62.15
C SER A 645 -1.36 6.04 -62.31
N TRP A 646 -2.26 5.54 -63.16
CA TRP A 646 -2.29 4.13 -63.58
C TRP A 646 -2.95 3.99 -64.97
N SER A 647 -2.13 4.08 -66.01
CA SER A 647 -2.53 3.98 -67.41
C SER A 647 -1.72 2.90 -68.15
N PHE A 648 -2.29 2.32 -69.21
CA PHE A 648 -1.61 1.32 -70.05
C PHE A 648 -2.32 1.13 -71.41
N THR A 649 -1.59 0.60 -72.40
CA THR A 649 -2.13 0.24 -73.72
C THR A 649 -2.11 -1.27 -73.93
N ALA A 650 -3.28 -1.83 -74.24
CA ALA A 650 -3.44 -3.24 -74.60
C ALA A 650 -2.70 -3.58 -75.90
N ALA A 651 -2.33 -4.86 -76.06
CA ALA A 651 -1.61 -5.35 -77.23
C ALA A 651 -2.31 -5.02 -78.56
N ASP A 652 -1.53 -4.83 -79.63
CA ASP A 652 -2.06 -4.69 -80.99
C ASP A 652 -2.71 -6.02 -81.45
N THR A 653 -3.64 -5.90 -82.38
CA THR A 653 -4.25 -7.02 -83.11
C THR A 653 -3.17 -7.95 -83.69
N PRO A 654 -3.24 -9.27 -83.45
CA PRO A 654 -2.23 -10.20 -83.98
C PRO A 654 -2.18 -10.18 -85.51
N VAL A 655 -1.14 -9.57 -86.07
CA VAL A 655 -0.93 -9.49 -87.52
C VAL A 655 -0.56 -10.89 -88.05
N CYS A 656 -1.59 -11.64 -88.50
CA CYS A 656 -1.37 -12.94 -89.15
C CYS A 656 -0.40 -12.77 -90.34
N PRO A 657 0.68 -13.57 -90.45
CA PRO A 657 1.64 -13.45 -91.55
C PRO A 657 0.94 -13.73 -92.89
N ASN A 658 1.21 -12.89 -93.87
CA ASN A 658 0.48 -12.86 -95.14
C ASN A 658 0.89 -14.04 -96.05
N ILE A 659 0.20 -15.19 -95.93
CA ILE A 659 0.48 -16.40 -96.72
C ILE A 659 -0.17 -16.29 -98.10
N ALA A 660 0.65 -16.11 -99.13
CA ALA A 660 0.20 -15.93 -100.51
C ALA A 660 -0.14 -17.25 -101.25
N HIS A 661 -1.21 -17.96 -100.83
CA HIS A 661 -2.00 -18.74 -101.79
C HIS A 661 -3.45 -19.00 -101.36
N THR A 662 -4.31 -19.24 -102.35
CA THR A 662 -5.76 -19.29 -102.22
C THR A 662 -6.29 -20.43 -101.34
N ALA A 663 -6.97 -20.07 -100.25
CA ALA A 663 -7.98 -20.91 -99.59
C ALA A 663 -9.16 -20.04 -99.15
N THR A 664 -10.40 -20.54 -99.33
CA THR A 664 -11.63 -19.80 -99.02
C THR A 664 -11.87 -19.72 -97.52
N TYR A 665 -12.07 -18.50 -97.00
CA TYR A 665 -12.43 -18.25 -95.61
C TYR A 665 -13.84 -18.75 -95.28
N ASN A 666 -13.96 -19.51 -94.19
CA ASN A 666 -15.13 -19.51 -93.33
C ASN A 666 -14.85 -18.64 -92.09
N SER A 667 -15.81 -17.81 -91.72
CA SER A 667 -15.66 -16.72 -90.76
C SER A 667 -15.69 -17.19 -89.29
N TYR A 668 -14.64 -16.93 -88.51
CA TYR A 668 -14.64 -16.43 -87.11
C TYR A 668 -13.19 -16.04 -86.71
N PRO A 669 -12.97 -15.12 -85.73
CA PRO A 669 -11.70 -14.40 -85.60
C PRO A 669 -10.73 -15.02 -84.57
N THR A 670 -10.07 -16.11 -84.95
CA THR A 670 -8.76 -16.48 -84.39
C THR A 670 -7.88 -17.01 -85.53
N CYS A 671 -6.57 -16.74 -85.51
CA CYS A 671 -5.67 -17.09 -86.61
C CYS A 671 -5.62 -18.63 -86.76
N GLY A 672 -6.27 -19.17 -87.79
CA GLY A 672 -6.50 -20.60 -87.93
C GLY A 672 -5.23 -21.42 -88.14
N ILE A 673 -5.17 -22.61 -87.53
CA ILE A 673 -4.07 -23.56 -87.75
C ILE A 673 -4.04 -23.95 -89.23
N ALA A 674 -2.92 -23.66 -89.90
CA ALA A 674 -2.68 -24.13 -91.26
C ALA A 674 -2.68 -25.68 -91.25
N THR A 675 -3.57 -26.29 -92.03
CA THR A 675 -3.67 -27.74 -92.17
C THR A 675 -3.27 -28.18 -93.57
N CYS A 676 -2.36 -29.16 -93.65
CA CYS A 676 -1.95 -29.75 -94.91
C CYS A 676 -2.98 -30.78 -95.41
N SER A 677 -3.09 -30.92 -96.73
CA SER A 677 -3.88 -31.98 -97.38
C SER A 677 -3.47 -33.38 -96.89
N SER A 678 -4.44 -34.29 -96.80
CA SER A 678 -4.23 -35.68 -96.37
C SER A 678 -3.04 -36.34 -97.09
N GLY A 679 -2.07 -36.84 -96.32
CA GLY A 679 -0.80 -37.42 -96.80
C GLY A 679 0.46 -36.57 -96.58
N TYR A 680 0.33 -35.38 -96.00
CA TYR A 680 1.45 -34.46 -95.72
C TYR A 680 1.42 -33.98 -94.26
N ASN A 681 2.58 -33.84 -93.63
CA ASN A 681 2.75 -33.22 -92.31
C ASN A 681 3.33 -31.81 -92.45
N LEU A 682 2.99 -30.90 -91.53
CA LEU A 682 3.71 -29.62 -91.40
C LEU A 682 5.12 -29.85 -90.84
N SER A 683 6.11 -29.22 -91.45
CA SER A 683 7.44 -29.04 -90.89
C SER A 683 7.90 -27.61 -91.17
N GLY A 684 7.85 -26.75 -90.15
CA GLY A 684 7.93 -25.30 -90.35
C GLY A 684 6.77 -24.80 -91.22
N SER A 685 7.07 -23.88 -92.14
CA SER A 685 6.07 -23.19 -92.99
C SER A 685 5.61 -23.98 -94.23
N GLN A 686 5.94 -25.27 -94.36
CA GLN A 686 5.65 -26.07 -95.57
C GLN A 686 5.15 -27.49 -95.27
N CYS A 687 4.37 -28.03 -96.21
CA CYS A 687 3.80 -29.38 -96.18
C CYS A 687 4.73 -30.39 -96.86
N VAL A 688 5.12 -31.47 -96.16
CA VAL A 688 6.00 -32.54 -96.69
C VAL A 688 5.37 -33.92 -96.59
N ALA A 689 5.55 -34.74 -97.64
CA ALA A 689 4.83 -36.01 -97.85
C ALA A 689 5.32 -37.14 -96.92
N SER A 690 4.41 -37.96 -96.41
CA SER A 690 4.76 -39.11 -95.57
C SER A 690 5.06 -40.38 -96.39
N ALA A 691 6.34 -40.75 -96.47
CA ALA A 691 6.76 -42.09 -96.87
C ALA A 691 6.85 -43.00 -95.63
N GLY A 692 6.23 -44.18 -95.67
CA GLY A 692 5.95 -44.99 -94.48
C GLY A 692 6.97 -46.07 -94.10
N ASN A 693 6.84 -46.49 -92.83
CA ASN A 693 7.21 -47.77 -92.22
C ASN A 693 8.67 -48.27 -92.30
N GLY A 694 9.38 -48.19 -91.17
CA GLY A 694 10.63 -48.92 -90.88
C GLY A 694 10.83 -49.13 -89.37
N MET A 695 10.58 -50.34 -88.88
CA MET A 695 10.49 -50.72 -87.45
C MET A 695 11.79 -50.61 -86.65
N ILE A 696 11.69 -50.32 -85.34
CA ILE A 696 12.35 -51.10 -84.27
C ILE A 696 11.35 -51.28 -83.10
N PHE A 697 11.28 -52.48 -82.52
CA PHE A 697 10.40 -52.86 -81.41
C PHE A 697 11.19 -53.18 -80.11
N SER A 698 10.46 -53.14 -78.99
CA SER A 698 10.66 -53.91 -77.73
C SER A 698 11.86 -53.65 -76.78
N GLY A 699 11.69 -52.68 -75.87
CA GLY A 699 12.11 -52.68 -74.44
C GLY A 699 13.60 -52.69 -74.06
N PRO A 700 13.97 -52.45 -72.76
CA PRO A 700 13.21 -51.87 -71.64
C PRO A 700 13.52 -50.35 -71.47
N MET A 701 12.92 -49.65 -70.48
CA MET A 701 13.41 -48.32 -70.09
C MET A 701 14.66 -48.44 -69.22
N SER A 702 15.84 -48.20 -69.80
CA SER A 702 17.05 -47.89 -69.04
C SER A 702 18.06 -47.08 -69.87
N SER A 703 18.53 -45.96 -69.28
CA SER A 703 19.70 -45.16 -69.65
C SER A 703 19.79 -44.58 -71.08
N LEU A 704 19.32 -43.35 -71.24
CA LEU A 704 20.27 -42.30 -71.62
C LEU A 704 20.42 -41.35 -70.42
N ILE A 705 21.66 -40.98 -70.12
CA ILE A 705 22.07 -40.29 -68.90
C ILE A 705 21.83 -38.77 -69.04
N ASP A 706 21.55 -38.10 -67.92
CA ASP A 706 21.42 -36.64 -67.76
C ASP A 706 20.23 -35.92 -68.42
N TYR A 707 19.01 -36.47 -68.30
CA TYR A 707 17.80 -35.63 -68.26
C TYR A 707 17.02 -35.84 -66.95
N VAL A 708 17.15 -34.87 -66.05
CA VAL A 708 16.37 -34.78 -64.81
C VAL A 708 15.34 -33.66 -65.00
N ALA A 709 14.05 -34.00 -64.96
CA ALA A 709 12.99 -33.01 -64.87
C ALA A 709 13.10 -32.25 -63.52
N PRO A 710 12.95 -30.92 -63.50
CA PRO A 710 13.15 -30.14 -62.28
C PRO A 710 12.11 -30.51 -61.21
N ARG A 711 12.60 -30.82 -60.00
CA ARG A 711 11.75 -31.02 -58.82
C ARG A 711 11.34 -29.67 -58.24
N MET A 712 10.07 -29.50 -57.89
CA MET A 712 9.62 -28.30 -57.17
C MET A 712 10.29 -28.23 -55.80
N GLN A 713 10.89 -27.08 -55.51
CA GLN A 713 11.65 -26.83 -54.30
C GLN A 713 11.28 -25.48 -53.71
N ILE A 714 11.28 -25.40 -52.38
CA ILE A 714 11.20 -24.12 -51.65
C ILE A 714 12.60 -23.84 -51.11
N VAL A 715 13.11 -22.63 -51.41
CA VAL A 715 14.42 -22.15 -50.94
C VAL A 715 14.20 -21.05 -49.90
N TYR A 716 14.78 -21.22 -48.72
CA TYR A 716 14.68 -20.28 -47.62
C TYR A 716 15.81 -19.23 -47.68
N PRO A 717 15.64 -18.02 -47.10
CA PRO A 717 16.65 -16.95 -47.16
C PRO A 717 18.01 -17.29 -46.52
N ASP A 718 18.08 -18.33 -45.68
CA ASP A 718 19.31 -18.87 -45.09
C ASP A 718 20.07 -19.85 -46.02
N GLY A 719 19.53 -20.14 -47.21
CA GLY A 719 20.09 -21.04 -48.21
C GLY A 719 19.64 -22.50 -48.11
N ARG A 720 18.70 -22.85 -47.21
CA ARG A 720 18.13 -24.21 -47.15
C ARG A 720 17.10 -24.48 -48.25
N VAL A 721 16.99 -25.75 -48.66
CA VAL A 721 16.12 -26.22 -49.75
C VAL A 721 15.32 -27.44 -49.31
N VAL A 722 14.01 -27.47 -49.59
CA VAL A 722 13.08 -28.58 -49.25
C VAL A 722 12.22 -28.94 -50.47
N TYR A 723 11.92 -30.23 -50.64
CA TYR A 723 11.09 -30.79 -51.72
C TYR A 723 9.72 -31.27 -51.18
N LEU A 724 8.68 -31.26 -52.01
CA LEU A 724 7.25 -31.28 -51.58
C LEU A 724 6.58 -32.67 -51.58
N ASP A 725 7.34 -33.75 -51.60
CA ASP A 725 6.85 -35.09 -51.97
C ASP A 725 6.40 -36.00 -50.78
N ASP A 726 6.75 -35.67 -49.52
CA ASP A 726 6.61 -36.59 -48.37
C ASP A 726 5.55 -36.17 -47.31
N VAL A 727 4.24 -36.33 -47.60
CA VAL A 727 3.18 -36.42 -46.57
C VAL A 727 1.99 -37.30 -47.00
N THR A 728 1.69 -38.37 -46.24
CA THR A 728 0.40 -39.11 -46.11
C THR A 728 0.49 -39.99 -44.84
N ASP A 729 -0.50 -40.30 -44.01
CA ASP A 729 -1.89 -39.83 -43.80
C ASP A 729 -2.40 -40.21 -42.37
N ALA A 730 -3.40 -39.47 -41.87
CA ALA A 730 -4.45 -39.77 -40.86
C ALA A 730 -4.29 -40.77 -39.65
N GLU A 731 -4.41 -40.19 -38.44
CA GLU A 731 -5.23 -40.55 -37.23
C GLU A 731 -5.48 -42.00 -36.69
N ILE A 732 -5.29 -42.16 -35.35
CA ILE A 732 -6.15 -42.89 -34.35
C ILE A 732 -6.09 -44.45 -34.23
N VAL A 733 -6.14 -45.13 -33.04
CA VAL A 733 -5.76 -44.83 -31.62
C VAL A 733 -5.79 -46.09 -30.68
N VAL A 734 -5.09 -46.06 -29.52
CA VAL A 734 -5.29 -46.82 -28.23
C VAL A 734 -4.77 -48.29 -27.98
N ASP A 735 -3.94 -48.37 -26.91
CA ASP A 735 -3.71 -49.38 -25.82
C ASP A 735 -2.60 -50.48 -25.78
N LYS A 736 -2.02 -50.59 -24.56
CA LYS A 736 -1.36 -51.74 -23.86
C LYS A 736 -0.06 -52.36 -24.43
N LYS A 737 1.06 -52.53 -23.69
CA LYS A 737 1.29 -52.58 -22.22
C LYS A 737 2.79 -52.83 -21.86
N GLU A 738 3.32 -52.09 -20.87
CA GLU A 738 4.50 -52.39 -19.98
C GLU A 738 5.91 -52.65 -20.59
N THR A 739 7.06 -52.39 -19.91
CA THR A 739 7.31 -52.02 -18.50
C THR A 739 8.54 -51.10 -18.28
N SER A 740 8.42 -50.22 -17.27
CA SER A 740 9.45 -49.76 -16.30
C SER A 740 10.82 -49.20 -16.75
N VAL A 741 11.01 -47.89 -16.51
CA VAL A 741 12.09 -47.39 -15.62
C VAL A 741 11.47 -46.34 -14.67
N THR A 742 11.92 -46.30 -13.41
CA THR A 742 11.38 -45.42 -12.36
C THR A 742 11.78 -43.96 -12.50
N GLU A 743 10.80 -43.05 -12.35
CA GLU A 743 11.01 -41.60 -12.28
C GLU A 743 10.62 -41.04 -10.91
N VAL A 744 11.39 -40.06 -10.42
CA VAL A 744 11.16 -39.40 -9.14
C VAL A 744 10.05 -38.36 -9.30
N GLN A 745 8.96 -38.53 -8.55
CA GLN A 745 7.81 -37.62 -8.60
C GLN A 745 8.17 -36.24 -8.05
N VAL A 746 8.25 -35.24 -8.95
CA VAL A 746 8.06 -33.83 -8.59
C VAL A 746 6.55 -33.56 -8.66
N SER A 747 5.97 -33.03 -7.59
CA SER A 747 4.52 -32.89 -7.45
C SER A 747 3.94 -31.90 -8.44
N THR A 748 2.97 -32.35 -9.24
CA THR A 748 2.11 -31.51 -10.08
C THR A 748 1.38 -30.46 -9.26
N SER A 749 1.29 -29.23 -9.79
CA SER A 749 0.38 -28.21 -9.28
C SER A 749 -1.07 -28.72 -9.30
N VAL A 750 -1.75 -28.61 -8.17
CA VAL A 750 -3.14 -29.07 -8.03
C VAL A 750 -4.07 -27.94 -8.45
N TYR A 751 -4.52 -27.96 -9.70
CA TYR A 751 -5.67 -27.16 -10.12
C TYR A 751 -6.91 -27.61 -9.33
N ILE A 752 -7.50 -26.70 -8.56
CA ILE A 752 -8.73 -26.98 -7.80
C ILE A 752 -9.93 -26.50 -8.62
N SER A 753 -10.71 -27.43 -9.18
CA SER A 753 -11.99 -27.08 -9.81
C SER A 753 -12.92 -26.38 -8.81
N MET A 754 -13.71 -25.40 -9.25
CA MET A 754 -14.77 -24.78 -8.46
C MET A 754 -15.77 -25.81 -7.88
N ASP A 755 -15.93 -26.97 -8.51
CA ASP A 755 -16.76 -28.07 -7.99
C ASP A 755 -16.29 -28.59 -6.61
N SER A 756 -15.06 -28.29 -6.21
CA SER A 756 -14.48 -28.66 -4.91
C SER A 756 -15.08 -27.86 -3.74
N PHE A 757 -15.75 -26.73 -4.03
CA PHE A 757 -16.32 -25.82 -3.03
C PHE A 757 -17.81 -25.54 -3.33
N PRO A 758 -18.71 -26.52 -3.14
CA PRO A 758 -20.13 -26.42 -3.52
C PRO A 758 -20.97 -25.50 -2.62
N ARG A 759 -20.37 -24.89 -1.60
CA ARG A 759 -21.01 -24.02 -0.59
C ARG A 759 -19.97 -23.14 0.11
N ASP A 760 -20.46 -22.10 0.78
CA ASP A 760 -19.64 -21.31 1.69
C ASP A 760 -19.23 -22.13 2.94
N LEU A 761 -18.06 -21.84 3.52
CA LEU A 761 -17.53 -22.52 4.71
C LEU A 761 -17.20 -21.53 5.84
N GLU A 762 -17.55 -21.89 7.06
CA GLU A 762 -17.30 -21.09 8.27
C GLU A 762 -16.84 -21.95 9.46
N LEU A 763 -16.43 -21.28 10.54
CA LEU A 763 -15.98 -21.93 11.78
C LEU A 763 -17.03 -22.92 12.31
N GLY A 764 -16.64 -24.20 12.42
CA GLY A 764 -17.54 -25.29 12.80
C GLY A 764 -18.05 -26.14 11.62
N SER A 765 -17.82 -25.72 10.37
CA SER A 765 -18.15 -26.51 9.17
C SER A 765 -17.41 -27.84 9.16
N THR A 766 -18.05 -28.87 8.60
CA THR A 766 -17.45 -30.18 8.35
C THR A 766 -17.63 -30.64 6.89
N GLY A 767 -16.62 -31.29 6.31
CA GLY A 767 -16.70 -31.94 4.99
C GLY A 767 -15.35 -32.07 4.26
N GLU A 768 -15.35 -32.77 3.11
CA GLU A 768 -14.19 -32.86 2.21
C GLU A 768 -13.89 -31.53 1.50
N ASP A 769 -14.88 -30.63 1.39
CA ASP A 769 -14.71 -29.23 0.98
C ASP A 769 -13.81 -28.46 1.97
N VAL A 770 -14.04 -28.61 3.27
CA VAL A 770 -13.17 -28.07 4.32
C VAL A 770 -11.75 -28.63 4.22
N LYS A 771 -11.61 -29.95 4.00
CA LYS A 771 -10.30 -30.61 3.86
C LYS A 771 -9.53 -30.12 2.63
N SER A 772 -10.25 -29.83 1.54
CA SER A 772 -9.71 -29.26 0.31
C SER A 772 -9.22 -27.82 0.52
N LEU A 773 -9.97 -27.00 1.26
CA LEU A 773 -9.52 -25.66 1.67
C LEU A 773 -8.24 -25.72 2.54
N GLN A 774 -8.17 -26.66 3.48
CA GLN A 774 -6.97 -26.84 4.33
C GLN A 774 -5.73 -27.19 3.49
N LYS A 775 -5.87 -28.09 2.51
CA LYS A 775 -4.79 -28.46 1.58
C LYS A 775 -4.34 -27.26 0.74
N TYR A 776 -5.28 -26.49 0.20
CA TYR A 776 -4.98 -25.30 -0.59
C TYR A 776 -4.20 -24.26 0.22
N LEU A 777 -4.67 -23.91 1.41
CA LEU A 777 -4.00 -22.94 2.29
C LEU A 777 -2.59 -23.41 2.68
N ASN A 778 -2.44 -24.68 3.05
CA ASN A 778 -1.14 -25.29 3.36
C ASN A 778 -0.18 -25.24 2.15
N ALA A 779 -0.65 -25.53 0.93
CA ALA A 779 0.16 -25.52 -0.28
C ALA A 779 0.62 -24.11 -0.69
N HIS A 780 -0.18 -23.08 -0.43
CA HIS A 780 0.11 -21.68 -0.77
C HIS A 780 0.78 -20.90 0.39
N GLY A 781 1.42 -21.60 1.33
CA GLY A 781 2.21 -20.98 2.41
C GLY A 781 1.41 -20.51 3.64
N PHE A 782 0.09 -20.60 3.63
CA PHE A 782 -0.80 -20.25 4.75
C PHE A 782 -0.95 -21.43 5.72
N VAL A 783 0.18 -21.96 6.19
CA VAL A 783 0.25 -23.20 6.99
C VAL A 783 -0.59 -23.13 8.26
N LEU A 784 -1.52 -24.08 8.41
CA LEU A 784 -2.43 -24.16 9.56
C LEU A 784 -1.74 -24.66 10.84
N ALA A 785 -0.88 -25.68 10.71
CA ALA A 785 -0.11 -26.29 11.79
C ALA A 785 1.19 -26.92 11.27
N LEU A 786 2.24 -26.93 12.08
CA LEU A 786 3.51 -27.59 11.71
C LEU A 786 3.48 -29.11 11.95
N ASN A 787 2.65 -29.59 12.86
CA ASN A 787 2.44 -31.01 13.18
C ASN A 787 1.01 -31.24 13.68
N GLY A 788 0.46 -32.42 13.45
CA GLY A 788 -0.86 -32.83 13.97
C GLY A 788 -2.02 -32.45 13.06
N ALA A 789 -3.24 -32.36 13.63
CA ALA A 789 -4.44 -32.05 12.86
C ALA A 789 -4.33 -30.68 12.18
N GLY A 790 -4.47 -30.66 10.85
CA GLY A 790 -4.33 -29.48 9.99
C GLY A 790 -2.92 -29.25 9.43
N SER A 791 -1.90 -30.03 9.82
CA SER A 791 -0.57 -29.91 9.17
C SER A 791 -0.58 -30.44 7.74
N ILE A 792 0.49 -30.18 6.98
CA ILE A 792 0.66 -30.67 5.60
C ILE A 792 0.56 -32.21 5.59
N GLY A 793 -0.41 -32.77 4.87
CA GLY A 793 -0.71 -34.21 4.85
C GLY A 793 -1.46 -34.74 6.08
N GLY A 794 -1.82 -33.86 7.01
CA GLY A 794 -2.62 -34.10 8.21
C GLY A 794 -3.92 -33.29 8.23
N GLU A 795 -4.38 -32.81 7.07
CA GLU A 795 -5.59 -32.00 6.93
C GLU A 795 -6.85 -32.76 7.36
N THR A 796 -7.78 -32.03 7.96
CA THR A 796 -9.01 -32.59 8.53
C THR A 796 -10.24 -32.07 7.82
N GLU A 797 -11.33 -32.81 7.94
CA GLU A 797 -12.65 -32.40 7.47
C GLU A 797 -13.32 -31.37 8.39
N PHE A 798 -12.66 -30.83 9.43
CA PHE A 798 -13.26 -29.89 10.40
C PHE A 798 -12.66 -28.48 10.33
N PHE A 799 -13.51 -27.47 10.19
CA PHE A 799 -13.11 -26.07 10.10
C PHE A 799 -12.93 -25.52 11.52
N GLY A 800 -11.72 -25.68 12.05
CA GLY A 800 -11.35 -25.21 13.38
C GLY A 800 -10.82 -23.78 13.42
N SER A 801 -10.39 -23.35 14.60
CA SER A 801 -9.77 -22.03 14.82
C SER A 801 -8.45 -21.84 14.04
N LEU A 802 -7.71 -22.92 13.79
CA LEU A 802 -6.49 -22.90 12.95
C LEU A 802 -6.84 -22.62 11.48
N THR A 803 -7.84 -23.31 10.94
CA THR A 803 -8.38 -23.08 9.58
C THR A 803 -8.87 -21.64 9.44
N LYS A 804 -9.61 -21.12 10.43
CA LYS A 804 -10.05 -19.73 10.45
C LYS A 804 -8.86 -18.75 10.42
N LYS A 805 -7.84 -18.98 11.26
CA LYS A 805 -6.66 -18.11 11.37
C LYS A 805 -5.80 -18.12 10.10
N ALA A 806 -5.66 -19.26 9.44
CA ALA A 806 -4.99 -19.37 8.14
C ALA A 806 -5.78 -18.64 7.04
N LEU A 807 -7.10 -18.81 7.01
CA LEU A 807 -7.96 -18.14 6.04
C LEU A 807 -7.98 -16.62 6.20
N ILE A 808 -7.98 -16.08 7.43
CA ILE A 808 -7.87 -14.64 7.66
C ILE A 808 -6.55 -14.08 7.09
N LYS A 809 -5.43 -14.80 7.26
CA LYS A 809 -4.15 -14.40 6.66
C LYS A 809 -4.23 -14.40 5.14
N PHE A 810 -4.78 -15.46 4.53
CA PHE A 810 -4.99 -15.55 3.09
C PHE A 810 -5.82 -14.38 2.56
N GLN A 811 -6.96 -14.10 3.22
CA GLN A 811 -7.85 -12.99 2.86
C GLN A 811 -7.18 -11.61 3.01
N ASN A 812 -6.36 -11.40 4.03
CA ASN A 812 -5.56 -10.16 4.19
C ASN A 812 -4.42 -10.05 3.16
N THR A 813 -3.83 -11.17 2.73
CA THR A 813 -2.75 -11.15 1.73
C THR A 813 -3.27 -10.81 0.33
N TYR A 814 -4.50 -11.23 0.01
CA TYR A 814 -5.18 -10.94 -1.26
C TYR A 814 -6.37 -9.99 -1.03
N GLN A 815 -6.18 -8.97 -0.19
CA GLN A 815 -7.23 -8.07 0.28
C GLN A 815 -7.92 -7.33 -0.87
N GLU A 816 -7.15 -6.83 -1.85
CA GLU A 816 -7.65 -6.10 -3.01
C GLU A 816 -8.62 -6.91 -3.88
N GLU A 817 -8.40 -8.22 -3.98
CA GLU A 817 -9.17 -9.10 -4.87
C GLU A 817 -10.30 -9.84 -4.14
N ILE A 818 -10.17 -10.08 -2.83
CA ILE A 818 -11.13 -10.88 -2.04
C ILE A 818 -12.02 -10.02 -1.13
N LEU A 819 -11.49 -8.95 -0.56
CA LEU A 819 -12.14 -8.18 0.52
C LEU A 819 -12.62 -6.80 0.06
N THR A 820 -11.78 -6.06 -0.67
CA THR A 820 -12.12 -4.74 -1.21
C THR A 820 -13.39 -4.75 -2.07
N PRO A 821 -13.65 -5.73 -2.97
CA PRO A 821 -14.86 -5.74 -3.81
C PRO A 821 -16.16 -5.93 -3.02
N ILE A 822 -16.09 -6.28 -1.74
CA ILE A 822 -17.23 -6.44 -0.82
C ILE A 822 -17.14 -5.51 0.40
N ASN A 823 -16.36 -4.42 0.30
CA ASN A 823 -16.19 -3.38 1.33
C ASN A 823 -15.71 -3.92 2.69
N LEU A 824 -14.84 -4.93 2.68
CA LEU A 824 -14.19 -5.45 3.89
C LEU A 824 -12.73 -4.98 3.95
N VAL A 825 -12.33 -4.44 5.11
CA VAL A 825 -10.94 -3.99 5.38
C VAL A 825 -10.11 -5.02 6.15
N SER A 826 -10.69 -6.17 6.49
CA SER A 826 -9.97 -7.28 7.12
C SER A 826 -10.66 -8.62 6.89
N GLY A 827 -9.86 -9.68 6.85
CA GLY A 827 -10.29 -11.06 6.66
C GLY A 827 -11.20 -11.52 7.80
N THR A 828 -12.38 -11.98 7.44
CA THR A 828 -13.41 -12.44 8.38
C THR A 828 -13.21 -13.89 8.80
N GLY A 829 -12.45 -14.65 8.01
CA GLY A 829 -12.32 -16.11 8.15
C GLY A 829 -13.61 -16.85 7.76
N TYR A 830 -14.47 -16.19 6.97
CA TYR A 830 -15.61 -16.78 6.27
C TYR A 830 -15.17 -17.07 4.83
N PHE A 831 -15.25 -18.34 4.42
CA PHE A 831 -14.91 -18.77 3.07
C PHE A 831 -16.14 -18.63 2.17
N GLY A 832 -16.39 -17.41 1.71
CA GLY A 832 -17.54 -17.06 0.89
C GLY A 832 -17.20 -16.96 -0.60
N ARG A 833 -18.25 -16.71 -1.40
CA ARG A 833 -18.19 -16.54 -2.87
C ARG A 833 -16.95 -15.79 -3.41
N MET A 834 -16.58 -14.62 -2.87
CA MET A 834 -15.40 -13.87 -3.33
C MET A 834 -14.08 -14.65 -3.16
N THR A 835 -13.94 -15.38 -2.05
CA THR A 835 -12.75 -16.20 -1.80
C THR A 835 -12.73 -17.45 -2.68
N ILE A 836 -13.91 -18.01 -3.01
CA ILE A 836 -14.05 -19.14 -3.96
C ILE A 836 -13.71 -18.68 -5.39
N ASP A 837 -14.25 -17.53 -5.82
CA ASP A 837 -14.03 -16.98 -7.16
C ASP A 837 -12.58 -16.54 -7.38
N PHE A 838 -11.88 -16.10 -6.33
CA PHE A 838 -10.44 -15.85 -6.37
C PHE A 838 -9.62 -17.13 -6.53
N ILE A 839 -9.88 -18.17 -5.71
CA ILE A 839 -9.17 -19.45 -5.82
C ILE A 839 -9.41 -20.11 -7.18
N GLY A 840 -10.58 -19.94 -7.79
CA GLY A 840 -10.88 -20.46 -9.13
C GLY A 840 -10.22 -19.72 -10.30
N LYS A 841 -9.44 -18.65 -10.05
CA LYS A 841 -8.67 -17.92 -11.07
C LYS A 841 -7.17 -18.28 -11.08
N MET A 842 -6.68 -18.99 -10.05
CA MET A 842 -5.29 -19.46 -9.91
C MET A 842 -5.13 -20.91 -10.42
#